data_AF-A0A2Y9KML9-F1
#
_entry.id   AF-A0A2Y9KML9-F1
#
_cell.length_a   1.000
_cell.length_b   1.000
_cell.length_c   1.000
_cell.angle_alpha   90.00
_cell.angle_beta   90.00
_cell.angle_gamma   90.00
#
_symmetry.space_group_name_H-M   'P 1'
#
loop_
_entity.id
_entity.type
_entity.pdbx_description
1 polymer ?
#
loop_
_entity_poly.entity_id
_entity_poly.type
_entity_poly.pdbx_seq_one_letter_code
_entity_poly.pdbx_strand_id
1 'polypeptide(L)'
;MDTEGFGELLQQAEQLAAETEGISELPHVERNLQEIQQAGERLRSRTLTRTSQETADVKASVLLGSRGLDISHISQRLESLSAATTFEPLEPVKDTDIQGFLKNEKDNALLSAIEESRKRTFGMAEEYHRESMLVEWEQVKQRILHTLLASGEDALDFTQESEPSYISDVGPPGRSSLDSIEMAYARQIYIYNEKIVNGHLQPNLVELCASVAELDDKNISDLWTMVKQMTDVLLVPASDALKSRSSVEVRMEFVRQALAYLEQSYKNYTLVTVFGNLHQAQLGGVPGTYQLVRSFLNIKLPAPLPGLQDGEVEGHPVWALIYYCMRCGDLFAASQVVNRAQHQLGEFKTWFQEYMNSKDRRLSPATENKLRLHYRRALRNNTDPYKRAVLTLSQFQKQLLEDYGESHFTVNQQPFLYFQVLFLTAQFEAAIAFLFRMERLRCHAVHVALVLFELKLLLKSSGQSAQLLSHEPGDPPCVRRLNFVRLLMLYTRKFESTDPREALQYFYFLRDEKDSQGENMFLRCVSELVIESREFDMILGKLENDGSRKPGVIDKFTSDTKPIINKVASVAENKGLFEEAAKLYDLAKNADKVLELMNKLLSPVVPQISAPQSNKERLKNMALSIAERYRAQGISANKFVDSTFYLLLDLITFFDEYHSGHIDRAFDIIDRLKLVPLNQESVEERVAAFRNFSDEIRHNLSEVLLATMNILFTQFKRLKGTSPSSASRPQRVIEDRDSQLRSQARALITFAGMIPYRTSGDTNARLVQMEVLMN
;
A
#
# COMPACT_ATOMS: atom_id res chain seq x y z
N MET A 1 -47.76 -5.01 -29.03
CA MET A 1 -47.51 -4.38 -27.71
C MET A 1 -48.27 -5.23 -26.74
N ASP A 2 -47.56 -6.16 -26.13
CA ASP A 2 -48.15 -7.25 -25.37
C ASP A 2 -48.59 -6.71 -24.01
N THR A 3 -49.90 -6.56 -23.85
CA THR A 3 -50.57 -6.05 -22.66
C THR A 3 -50.61 -7.05 -21.51
N GLU A 4 -50.03 -8.24 -21.68
CA GLU A 4 -50.11 -9.35 -20.72
C GLU A 4 -49.24 -9.12 -19.47
N GLY A 5 -48.06 -8.51 -19.60
CA GLY A 5 -47.14 -8.34 -18.46
C GLY A 5 -47.61 -7.36 -17.38
N PHE A 6 -48.36 -6.31 -17.73
CA PHE A 6 -48.93 -5.40 -16.74
C PHE A 6 -50.18 -5.98 -16.06
N GLY A 7 -50.91 -6.85 -16.76
CA GLY A 7 -52.02 -7.60 -16.18
C GLY A 7 -51.55 -8.61 -15.13
N GLU A 8 -50.46 -9.33 -15.41
CA GLU A 8 -49.86 -10.26 -14.44
C GLU A 8 -49.31 -9.55 -13.20
N LEU A 9 -48.68 -8.39 -13.38
CA LEU A 9 -48.17 -7.58 -12.26
C LEU A 9 -49.29 -7.03 -11.37
N LEU A 10 -50.40 -6.58 -11.98
CA LEU A 10 -51.58 -6.15 -11.24
C LEU A 10 -52.19 -7.33 -10.49
N GLN A 11 -52.32 -8.48 -11.15
CA GLN A 11 -52.85 -9.70 -10.54
C GLN A 11 -51.98 -10.20 -9.38
N GLN A 12 -50.65 -10.12 -9.49
CA GLN A 12 -49.73 -10.46 -8.41
C GLN A 12 -49.83 -9.47 -7.24
N ALA A 13 -49.99 -8.18 -7.51
CA ALA A 13 -50.16 -7.17 -6.47
C ALA A 13 -51.50 -7.33 -5.73
N GLU A 14 -52.58 -7.62 -6.44
CA GLU A 14 -53.90 -7.92 -5.87
C GLU A 14 -53.88 -9.24 -5.09
N GLN A 15 -53.16 -10.25 -5.56
CA GLN A 15 -53.01 -11.53 -4.87
C GLN A 15 -52.19 -11.39 -3.58
N LEU A 16 -51.14 -10.55 -3.58
CA LEU A 16 -50.39 -10.18 -2.37
C LEU A 16 -51.27 -9.38 -1.39
N ALA A 17 -52.11 -8.47 -1.88
CA ALA A 17 -53.07 -7.76 -1.04
C ALA A 17 -54.09 -8.71 -0.40
N ALA A 18 -54.62 -9.68 -1.16
CA ALA A 18 -55.59 -10.66 -0.70
C ALA A 18 -54.97 -11.72 0.26
N GLU A 19 -53.73 -12.15 0.06
CA GLU A 19 -53.02 -13.03 1.00
C GLU A 19 -52.78 -12.34 2.36
N THR A 20 -52.76 -11.01 2.38
CA THR A 20 -52.61 -10.22 3.61
C THR A 20 -53.94 -10.06 4.36
N GLU A 21 -55.11 -10.29 3.74
CA GLU A 21 -56.43 -10.24 4.40
C GLU A 21 -56.64 -11.36 5.44
N GLY A 22 -55.87 -12.45 5.37
CA GLY A 22 -55.89 -13.54 6.36
C GLY A 22 -55.18 -13.21 7.69
N ILE A 23 -54.42 -12.11 7.74
CA ILE A 23 -53.72 -11.63 8.93
C ILE A 23 -54.33 -10.29 9.30
N SER A 24 -55.40 -10.34 10.08
CA SER A 24 -56.17 -9.18 10.53
C SER A 24 -55.36 -8.29 11.48
N GLU A 25 -54.40 -7.51 10.99
CA GLU A 25 -53.74 -6.41 11.74
C GLU A 25 -52.78 -5.50 10.91
N LEU A 26 -53.04 -5.24 9.61
CA LEU A 26 -52.29 -4.21 8.88
C LEU A 26 -53.24 -3.25 8.11
N PRO A 27 -53.13 -1.92 8.29
CA PRO A 27 -53.96 -0.96 7.55
C PRO A 27 -53.50 -0.84 6.10
N HIS A 28 -54.46 -0.88 5.18
CA HIS A 28 -54.23 -0.75 3.74
C HIS A 28 -53.97 0.71 3.37
N VAL A 29 -52.88 1.01 2.65
CA VAL A 29 -52.57 2.38 2.19
C VAL A 29 -52.26 2.34 0.69
N GLU A 30 -53.27 2.61 -0.12
CA GLU A 30 -53.08 2.94 -1.54
C GLU A 30 -52.63 4.40 -1.65
N ARG A 31 -51.37 4.62 -2.07
CA ARG A 31 -50.85 5.96 -2.30
C ARG A 31 -50.95 6.31 -3.78
N ASN A 32 -51.39 7.52 -4.07
CA ASN A 32 -51.45 8.00 -5.44
C ASN A 32 -50.04 8.27 -5.99
N LEU A 33 -49.83 8.25 -7.31
CA LEU A 33 -48.51 8.40 -7.94
C LEU A 33 -47.75 9.66 -7.48
N GLN A 34 -48.48 10.75 -7.24
CA GLN A 34 -47.91 11.98 -6.69
C GLN A 34 -47.42 11.83 -5.24
N GLU A 35 -48.11 11.03 -4.42
CA GLU A 35 -47.73 10.80 -3.02
C GLU A 35 -46.50 9.88 -2.93
N ILE A 36 -46.37 8.92 -3.86
CA ILE A 36 -45.17 8.08 -4.00
C ILE A 36 -43.98 8.93 -4.45
N GLN A 37 -44.18 9.82 -5.42
CA GLN A 37 -43.12 10.74 -5.86
C GLN A 37 -42.66 11.65 -4.72
N GLN A 38 -43.59 12.24 -3.96
CA GLN A 38 -43.25 13.08 -2.81
C GLN A 38 -42.54 12.30 -1.69
N ALA A 39 -42.92 11.03 -1.47
CA ALA A 39 -42.22 10.17 -0.52
C ALA A 39 -40.80 9.84 -0.99
N GLY A 40 -40.62 9.57 -2.29
CA GLY A 40 -39.32 9.34 -2.91
C GLY A 40 -38.41 10.57 -2.84
N GLU A 41 -38.95 11.76 -3.09
CA GLU A 41 -38.22 13.02 -2.99
C GLU A 41 -37.82 13.35 -1.53
N ARG A 42 -38.69 13.04 -0.55
CA ARG A 42 -38.38 13.15 0.89
C ARG A 42 -37.31 12.18 1.36
N LEU A 43 -37.28 10.97 0.81
CA LEU A 43 -36.20 10.02 1.09
C LEU A 43 -34.89 10.49 0.47
N ARG A 44 -34.92 10.96 -0.78
CA ARG A 44 -33.75 11.50 -1.48
C ARG A 44 -33.15 12.71 -0.77
N SER A 45 -33.99 13.62 -0.25
CA SER A 45 -33.54 14.79 0.49
C SER A 45 -32.93 14.45 1.86
N ARG A 46 -33.34 13.33 2.48
CA ARG A 46 -32.72 12.80 3.71
C ARG A 46 -31.38 12.11 3.47
N THR A 47 -31.16 11.53 2.28
CA THR A 47 -29.91 10.84 1.97
C THR A 47 -28.80 11.79 1.50
N LEU A 48 -29.15 12.90 0.84
CA LEU A 48 -28.17 13.86 0.29
C LEU A 48 -27.54 14.80 1.33
N THR A 49 -28.12 14.93 2.53
CA THR A 49 -27.73 15.97 3.51
C THR A 49 -26.81 15.48 4.63
N ARG A 50 -26.56 14.17 4.75
CA ARG A 50 -25.81 13.64 5.90
C ARG A 50 -24.30 13.91 5.89
N THR A 51 -23.71 14.30 4.76
CA THR A 51 -22.27 14.60 4.64
C THR A 51 -21.92 16.09 4.66
N SER A 52 -22.92 16.98 4.59
CA SER A 52 -22.73 18.44 4.54
C SER A 52 -23.26 19.19 5.77
N GLN A 53 -23.91 18.50 6.72
CA GLN A 53 -24.60 19.14 7.83
C GLN A 53 -23.66 19.72 8.91
N GLU A 54 -22.51 19.08 9.19
CA GLU A 54 -21.61 19.53 10.27
C GLU A 54 -20.96 20.90 9.99
N THR A 55 -20.68 21.22 8.73
CA THR A 55 -20.08 22.52 8.36
C THR A 55 -21.12 23.63 8.22
N ALA A 56 -22.38 23.28 7.93
CA ALA A 56 -23.50 24.21 7.88
C ALA A 56 -24.01 24.56 9.29
N ASP A 57 -24.07 23.59 10.21
CA ASP A 57 -24.52 23.81 11.59
C ASP A 57 -23.54 24.66 12.39
N VAL A 58 -22.22 24.52 12.18
CA VAL A 58 -21.20 25.39 12.80
C VAL A 58 -21.30 26.82 12.28
N LYS A 59 -21.54 27.03 10.98
CA LYS A 59 -21.73 28.37 10.42
C LYS A 59 -23.06 29.01 10.83
N ALA A 60 -24.13 28.21 10.96
CA ALA A 60 -25.43 28.68 11.43
C ALA A 60 -25.42 29.02 12.91
N SER A 61 -24.75 28.23 13.75
CA SER A 61 -24.61 28.51 15.19
C SER A 61 -23.74 29.74 15.47
N VAL A 62 -22.69 29.99 14.68
CA VAL A 62 -21.91 31.24 14.75
C VAL A 62 -22.73 32.46 14.32
N LEU A 63 -23.55 32.34 13.28
CA LEU A 63 -24.44 33.41 12.81
C LEU A 63 -25.56 33.75 13.80
N LEU A 64 -26.15 32.73 14.43
CA LEU A 64 -27.24 32.91 15.39
C LEU A 64 -26.76 33.45 16.74
N GLY A 65 -25.55 33.06 17.18
CA GLY A 65 -24.90 33.65 18.36
C GLY A 65 -24.59 35.14 18.15
N SER A 66 -24.21 35.55 16.93
CA SER A 66 -23.92 36.95 16.60
C SER A 66 -25.15 37.88 16.59
N ARG A 67 -26.37 37.32 16.57
CA ARG A 67 -27.66 38.04 16.57
C ARG A 67 -28.37 38.03 17.93
N GLY A 68 -27.70 37.57 18.99
CA GLY A 68 -28.19 37.66 20.37
C GLY A 68 -29.21 36.59 20.77
N LEU A 69 -29.26 35.45 20.07
CA LEU A 69 -30.10 34.31 20.44
C LEU A 69 -29.26 33.32 21.28
N ASP A 70 -29.73 33.01 22.49
CA ASP A 70 -29.03 32.15 23.43
C ASP A 70 -29.25 30.66 23.07
N ILE A 71 -28.23 30.06 22.46
CA ILE A 71 -28.27 28.72 21.84
C ILE A 71 -28.43 27.61 22.91
N SER A 72 -27.99 27.88 24.14
CA SER A 72 -28.12 26.95 25.27
C SER A 72 -29.58 26.57 25.57
N HIS A 73 -30.48 27.55 25.49
CA HIS A 73 -31.89 27.40 25.84
C HIS A 73 -32.72 26.71 24.73
N ILE A 74 -32.23 26.76 23.49
CA ILE A 74 -32.84 26.08 22.35
C ILE A 74 -32.41 24.61 22.31
N SER A 75 -31.13 24.30 22.58
CA SER A 75 -30.69 22.91 22.72
C SER A 75 -31.43 22.17 23.84
N GLN A 76 -31.68 22.82 24.98
CA GLN A 76 -32.52 22.25 26.05
C GLN A 76 -33.98 22.00 25.62
N ARG A 77 -34.57 22.87 24.79
CA ARG A 77 -35.91 22.63 24.22
C ARG A 77 -35.89 21.53 23.15
N LEU A 78 -34.81 21.40 22.39
CA LEU A 78 -34.65 20.34 21.40
C LEU A 78 -34.47 18.96 22.05
N GLU A 79 -33.74 18.91 23.18
CA GLU A 79 -33.63 17.71 24.02
C GLU A 79 -34.99 17.31 24.63
N SER A 80 -35.82 18.29 25.03
CA SER A 80 -37.20 18.03 25.46
C SER A 80 -38.15 17.58 24.33
N LEU A 81 -37.74 17.77 23.07
CA LEU A 81 -38.43 17.28 21.86
C LEU A 81 -37.79 15.98 21.32
N SER A 82 -36.84 15.40 22.03
CA SER A 82 -36.25 14.11 21.65
C SER A 82 -37.35 13.04 21.63
N ALA A 83 -37.43 12.32 20.50
CA ALA A 83 -38.42 11.28 20.21
C ALA A 83 -38.19 9.99 21.03
N ALA A 84 -37.81 10.12 22.30
CA ALA A 84 -37.61 9.03 23.25
C ALA A 84 -38.87 8.73 24.09
N THR A 85 -39.96 9.50 23.95
CA THR A 85 -41.27 9.19 24.55
C THR A 85 -42.26 8.80 23.44
N THR A 86 -42.10 7.60 22.87
CA THR A 86 -43.11 7.00 21.97
C THR A 86 -43.97 5.95 22.70
N PHE A 87 -44.02 6.00 24.03
CA PHE A 87 -44.90 5.16 24.85
C PHE A 87 -45.98 6.02 25.50
N GLU A 88 -46.92 6.46 24.68
CA GLU A 88 -48.31 6.56 25.16
C GLU A 88 -49.01 5.24 24.78
N PRO A 89 -49.83 4.65 25.66
CA PRO A 89 -50.61 3.46 25.34
C PRO A 89 -51.43 3.70 24.07
N LEU A 90 -51.31 2.81 23.09
CA LEU A 90 -52.21 2.78 21.96
C LEU A 90 -53.59 2.34 22.49
N GLU A 91 -54.44 3.35 22.68
CA GLU A 91 -55.83 3.34 23.12
C GLU A 91 -56.11 3.23 24.63
N PRO A 92 -56.92 4.14 25.21
CA PRO A 92 -57.44 3.98 26.56
C PRO A 92 -58.42 2.80 26.59
N VAL A 93 -58.00 1.69 27.20
CA VAL A 93 -58.87 0.53 27.45
C VAL A 93 -59.99 0.98 28.40
N LYS A 94 -61.25 0.84 28.00
CA LYS A 94 -62.39 1.04 28.91
C LYS A 94 -62.35 -0.06 29.97
N ASP A 95 -62.58 0.29 31.24
CA ASP A 95 -62.47 -0.57 32.44
C ASP A 95 -63.28 -1.89 32.44
N THR A 96 -63.96 -2.24 31.35
CA THR A 96 -64.78 -3.45 31.21
C THR A 96 -64.23 -4.49 30.21
N ASP A 97 -63.10 -4.24 29.54
CA ASP A 97 -62.50 -5.21 28.60
C ASP A 97 -61.18 -5.83 29.14
N ILE A 98 -61.32 -6.99 29.79
CA ILE A 98 -60.21 -7.74 30.39
C ILE A 98 -59.27 -8.31 29.32
N GLN A 99 -59.77 -8.66 28.12
CA GLN A 99 -58.93 -9.25 27.08
C GLN A 99 -58.06 -8.19 26.40
N GLY A 100 -58.60 -7.00 26.15
CA GLY A 100 -57.84 -5.85 25.65
C GLY A 100 -56.72 -5.44 26.61
N PHE A 101 -57.00 -5.42 27.91
CA PHE A 101 -56.00 -5.14 28.95
C PHE A 101 -54.86 -6.19 28.94
N LEU A 102 -55.19 -7.48 28.89
CA LEU A 102 -54.19 -8.55 28.88
C LEU A 102 -53.32 -8.54 27.62
N LYS A 103 -53.89 -8.19 26.46
CA LYS A 103 -53.13 -8.05 25.21
C LYS A 103 -52.14 -6.88 25.30
N ASN A 104 -52.60 -5.73 25.79
CA ASN A 104 -51.77 -4.54 25.95
C ASN A 104 -50.63 -4.77 26.97
N GLU A 105 -50.91 -5.41 28.12
CA GLU A 105 -49.88 -5.81 29.08
C GLU A 105 -48.85 -6.78 28.48
N LYS A 106 -49.30 -7.75 27.67
CA LYS A 106 -48.39 -8.69 26.99
C LYS A 106 -47.48 -7.97 26.00
N ASP A 107 -48.02 -7.04 25.24
CA ASP A 107 -47.28 -6.31 24.20
C ASP A 107 -46.30 -5.31 24.83
N ASN A 108 -46.69 -4.65 25.93
CA ASN A 108 -45.78 -3.82 26.74
C ASN A 108 -44.66 -4.64 27.37
N ALA A 109 -44.94 -5.85 27.87
CA ALA A 109 -43.92 -6.75 28.40
C ALA A 109 -42.91 -7.21 27.32
N LEU A 110 -43.40 -7.51 26.11
CA LEU A 110 -42.56 -7.84 24.95
C LEU A 110 -41.67 -6.68 24.53
N LEU A 111 -42.22 -5.47 24.45
CA LEU A 111 -41.47 -4.26 24.10
C LEU A 111 -40.39 -3.94 25.15
N SER A 112 -40.74 -4.04 26.44
CA SER A 112 -39.80 -3.86 27.55
C SER A 112 -38.64 -4.86 27.49
N ALA A 113 -38.93 -6.15 27.20
CA ALA A 113 -37.90 -7.18 27.07
C ALA A 113 -36.97 -6.94 25.86
N ILE A 114 -37.51 -6.48 24.73
CA ILE A 114 -36.72 -6.13 23.54
C ILE A 114 -35.81 -4.93 23.84
N GLU A 115 -36.32 -3.92 24.55
CA GLU A 115 -35.54 -2.73 24.87
C GLU A 115 -34.44 -3.04 25.90
N GLU A 116 -34.72 -3.86 26.91
CA GLU A 116 -33.71 -4.34 27.85
C GLU A 116 -32.62 -5.14 27.12
N SER A 117 -33.01 -6.03 26.21
CA SER A 117 -32.06 -6.80 25.37
C SER A 117 -31.20 -5.87 24.52
N ARG A 118 -31.80 -4.89 23.84
CA ARG A 118 -31.08 -3.90 23.03
C ARG A 118 -30.10 -3.09 23.88
N LYS A 119 -30.55 -2.56 25.02
CA LYS A 119 -29.71 -1.75 25.93
C LYS A 119 -28.54 -2.57 26.46
N ARG A 120 -28.78 -3.84 26.80
CA ARG A 120 -27.75 -4.78 27.24
C ARG A 120 -26.74 -5.09 26.12
N THR A 121 -27.20 -5.38 24.91
CA THR A 121 -26.31 -5.65 23.77
C THR A 121 -25.45 -4.43 23.42
N PHE A 122 -26.03 -3.24 23.46
CA PHE A 122 -25.29 -2.00 23.20
C PHE A 122 -24.23 -1.74 24.28
N GLY A 123 -24.59 -1.90 25.56
CA GLY A 123 -23.64 -1.77 26.67
C GLY A 123 -22.52 -2.80 26.61
N MET A 124 -22.82 -4.05 26.23
CA MET A 124 -21.78 -5.08 26.02
C MET A 124 -20.84 -4.75 24.87
N ALA A 125 -21.35 -4.21 23.76
CA ALA A 125 -20.53 -3.81 22.62
C ALA A 125 -19.64 -2.60 22.95
N GLU A 126 -20.17 -1.61 23.68
CA GLU A 126 -19.40 -0.44 24.13
C GLU A 126 -18.30 -0.83 25.11
N GLU A 127 -18.61 -1.71 26.08
CA GLU A 127 -17.63 -2.21 27.03
C GLU A 127 -16.53 -3.03 26.33
N TYR A 128 -16.90 -3.93 25.41
CA TYR A 128 -15.94 -4.68 24.61
C TYR A 128 -15.04 -3.77 23.76
N HIS A 129 -15.62 -2.73 23.15
CA HIS A 129 -14.85 -1.75 22.38
C HIS A 129 -13.89 -0.96 23.29
N ARG A 130 -14.34 -0.54 24.48
CA ARG A 130 -13.52 0.15 25.49
C ARG A 130 -12.36 -0.72 25.97
N GLU A 131 -12.61 -2.00 26.24
CA GLU A 131 -11.57 -2.96 26.63
C GLU A 131 -10.55 -3.16 25.50
N SER A 132 -11.01 -3.33 24.26
CA SER A 132 -10.13 -3.44 23.08
C SER A 132 -9.25 -2.19 22.91
N MET A 133 -9.85 -1.00 23.02
CA MET A 133 -9.14 0.29 22.99
C MET A 133 -8.07 0.40 24.09
N LEU A 134 -8.35 -0.07 25.31
CA LEU A 134 -7.38 -0.06 26.40
C LEU A 134 -6.23 -1.05 26.18
N VAL A 135 -6.51 -2.23 25.62
CA VAL A 135 -5.49 -3.22 25.27
C VAL A 135 -4.58 -2.69 24.16
N GLU A 136 -5.16 -2.11 23.10
CA GLU A 136 -4.38 -1.46 22.04
C GLU A 136 -3.55 -0.29 22.58
N TRP A 137 -4.13 0.53 23.45
CA TRP A 137 -3.41 1.63 24.10
C TRP A 137 -2.23 1.13 24.94
N GLU A 138 -2.40 0.08 25.75
CA GLU A 138 -1.29 -0.47 26.54
C GLU A 138 -0.21 -1.07 25.63
N GLN A 139 -0.56 -1.72 24.52
CA GLN A 139 0.42 -2.20 23.53
C GLN A 139 1.20 -1.04 22.88
N VAL A 140 0.53 0.04 22.51
CA VAL A 140 1.17 1.25 21.96
C VAL A 140 2.07 1.91 23.00
N LYS A 141 1.60 2.05 24.24
CA LYS A 141 2.36 2.59 25.35
C LYS A 141 3.62 1.76 25.63
N GLN A 142 3.53 0.43 25.68
CA GLN A 142 4.69 -0.46 25.85
C GLN A 142 5.67 -0.33 24.68
N ARG A 143 5.18 -0.19 23.45
CA ARG A 143 6.01 0.05 22.26
C ARG A 143 6.75 1.39 22.35
N ILE A 144 6.07 2.46 22.77
CA ILE A 144 6.68 3.78 22.98
C ILE A 144 7.70 3.72 24.13
N LEU A 145 7.38 3.06 25.24
CA LEU A 145 8.28 2.91 26.39
C LEU A 145 9.54 2.13 26.01
N HIS A 146 9.40 1.05 25.24
CA HIS A 146 10.52 0.28 24.70
C HIS A 146 11.36 1.09 23.71
N THR A 147 10.74 2.00 22.97
CA THR A 147 11.44 2.93 22.06
C THR A 147 12.23 3.99 22.84
N LEU A 148 11.67 4.51 23.92
CA LEU A 148 12.32 5.52 24.79
C LEU A 148 13.43 4.95 25.67
N LEU A 149 13.31 3.70 26.11
CA LEU A 149 14.32 3.04 26.95
C LEU A 149 15.46 2.42 26.14
N ALA A 150 15.31 2.27 24.82
CA ALA A 150 16.36 1.81 23.91
C ALA A 150 17.32 2.92 23.45
N SER A 151 16.95 4.20 23.64
CA SER A 151 17.86 5.34 23.53
C SER A 151 18.50 5.61 24.89
N GLY A 152 19.74 5.15 25.05
CA GLY A 152 20.57 5.49 26.20
C GLY A 152 20.69 7.01 26.40
N GLU A 153 20.86 7.39 27.67
CA GLU A 153 21.02 8.75 28.17
C GLU A 153 22.01 9.57 27.34
N ASP A 154 21.49 10.43 26.45
CA ASP A 154 22.07 11.74 26.18
C ASP A 154 21.08 12.60 25.35
N ALA A 155 20.75 13.76 25.92
CA ALA A 155 20.01 14.88 25.34
C ALA A 155 18.61 14.60 24.74
N LEU A 156 17.59 14.88 25.56
CA LEU A 156 16.24 15.22 25.11
C LEU A 156 16.29 16.53 24.29
N ASP A 157 16.48 16.41 22.98
CA ASP A 157 16.10 17.46 22.02
C ASP A 157 14.82 17.01 21.32
N PHE A 158 13.68 17.53 21.76
CA PHE A 158 12.38 17.32 21.12
C PHE A 158 12.30 18.19 19.86
N THR A 159 13.11 17.89 18.85
CA THR A 159 12.76 18.18 17.46
C THR A 159 12.06 16.95 16.91
N GLN A 160 10.77 16.87 17.22
CA GLN A 160 9.88 15.96 16.53
C GLN A 160 9.87 16.38 15.05
N GLU A 161 10.74 15.80 14.23
CA GLU A 161 10.48 15.68 12.80
C GLU A 161 9.16 14.90 12.72
N SER A 162 8.07 15.64 12.62
CA SER A 162 6.79 15.09 12.21
C SER A 162 7.05 14.45 10.85
N GLU A 163 7.13 13.12 10.80
CA GLU A 163 7.07 12.44 9.51
C GLU A 163 5.78 12.95 8.86
N PRO A 164 5.85 13.65 7.71
CA PRO A 164 4.64 14.11 7.06
C PRO A 164 3.80 12.88 6.75
N SER A 165 2.50 12.95 7.00
CA SER A 165 1.58 11.93 6.50
C SER A 165 1.74 11.87 4.99
N TYR A 166 2.43 10.84 4.48
CA TYR A 166 2.69 10.65 3.04
C TYR A 166 1.43 10.17 2.28
N ILE A 167 0.25 10.30 2.89
CA ILE A 167 -1.03 9.94 2.30
C ILE A 167 -1.50 11.13 1.47
N SER A 168 -1.25 11.06 0.15
CA SER A 168 -1.98 11.87 -0.83
C SER A 168 -3.46 11.58 -0.69
N ASP A 169 -4.30 12.62 -0.70
CA ASP A 169 -5.75 12.48 -0.87
C ASP A 169 -6.00 11.57 -2.08
N VAL A 170 -6.78 10.49 -1.88
CA VAL A 170 -7.14 9.58 -2.97
C VAL A 170 -8.02 10.38 -3.92
N GLY A 171 -7.47 10.70 -5.10
CA GLY A 171 -8.22 11.36 -6.16
C GLY A 171 -9.45 10.55 -6.58
N PRO A 172 -10.35 11.15 -7.37
CA PRO A 172 -11.53 10.45 -7.85
C PRO A 172 -11.16 9.11 -8.52
N PRO A 173 -11.88 8.02 -8.23
CA PRO A 173 -11.52 6.68 -8.68
C PRO A 173 -11.43 6.61 -10.21
N GLY A 174 -10.39 5.95 -10.72
CA GLY A 174 -10.17 5.73 -12.15
C GLY A 174 -9.30 6.76 -12.87
N ARG A 175 -8.73 7.75 -12.16
CA ARG A 175 -7.65 8.59 -12.69
C ARG A 175 -6.31 8.19 -12.08
N SER A 176 -5.27 8.22 -12.90
CA SER A 176 -3.88 8.05 -12.46
C SER A 176 -3.56 9.06 -11.35
N SER A 177 -2.85 8.61 -10.32
CA SER A 177 -2.37 9.48 -9.24
C SER A 177 -1.07 10.20 -9.62
N LEU A 178 -0.49 9.88 -10.79
CA LEU A 178 0.76 10.43 -11.28
C LEU A 178 0.53 11.74 -12.04
N ASP A 179 1.35 12.74 -11.71
CA ASP A 179 1.39 14.00 -12.45
C ASP A 179 2.08 13.82 -13.80
N SER A 180 1.96 14.80 -14.70
CA SER A 180 2.57 14.74 -16.05
C SER A 180 4.09 14.51 -16.03
N ILE A 181 4.77 15.13 -15.06
CA ILE A 181 6.21 14.98 -14.82
C ILE A 181 6.54 13.59 -14.27
N GLU A 182 5.77 13.10 -13.29
CA GLU A 182 5.96 11.77 -12.71
C GLU A 182 5.73 10.66 -13.74
N MET A 183 4.73 10.85 -14.62
CA MET A 183 4.49 9.96 -15.75
C MET A 183 5.62 10.02 -16.78
N ALA A 184 6.22 11.20 -17.02
CA ALA A 184 7.40 11.33 -17.88
C ALA A 184 8.61 10.59 -17.31
N TYR A 185 8.81 10.69 -16.00
CA TYR A 185 9.82 9.91 -15.27
C TYR A 185 9.56 8.40 -15.36
N ALA A 186 8.34 7.95 -15.06
CA ALA A 186 7.97 6.54 -15.15
C ALA A 186 8.23 5.95 -16.55
N ARG A 187 7.98 6.73 -17.61
CA ARG A 187 8.34 6.35 -19.00
C ARG A 187 9.84 6.17 -19.19
N GLN A 188 10.67 7.07 -18.66
CA GLN A 188 12.13 6.93 -18.76
C GLN A 188 12.64 5.70 -17.98
N ILE A 189 12.07 5.45 -16.80
CA ILE A 189 12.37 4.26 -16.01
C ILE A 189 11.96 2.97 -16.74
N TYR A 190 10.80 2.95 -17.40
CA TYR A 190 10.38 1.84 -18.25
C TYR A 190 11.41 1.56 -19.36
N ILE A 191 11.83 2.60 -20.09
CA ILE A 191 12.83 2.48 -21.18
C ILE A 191 14.17 1.98 -20.63
N TYR A 192 14.57 2.44 -19.45
CA TYR A 192 15.77 1.99 -18.76
C TYR A 192 15.72 0.49 -18.45
N ASN A 193 14.65 0.05 -17.78
CA ASN A 193 14.47 -1.35 -17.39
C ASN A 193 14.33 -2.28 -18.60
N GLU A 194 13.61 -1.87 -19.65
CA GLU A 194 13.47 -2.65 -20.87
C GLU A 194 14.83 -2.91 -21.54
N LYS A 195 15.72 -1.92 -21.57
CA LYS A 195 17.07 -2.08 -22.10
C LYS A 195 17.91 -3.03 -21.26
N ILE A 196 17.80 -2.97 -19.93
CA ILE A 196 18.48 -3.87 -19.00
C ILE A 196 18.02 -5.32 -19.19
N VAL A 197 16.70 -5.54 -19.18
CA VAL A 197 16.10 -6.86 -19.35
C VAL A 197 16.52 -7.50 -20.66
N ASN A 198 16.54 -6.72 -21.74
CA ASN A 198 16.93 -7.20 -23.07
C ASN A 198 18.45 -7.38 -23.23
N GLY A 199 19.26 -7.17 -22.18
CA GLY A 199 20.71 -7.37 -22.20
C GLY A 199 21.48 -6.35 -23.05
N HIS A 200 20.90 -5.18 -23.32
CA HIS A 200 21.60 -4.10 -24.02
C HIS A 200 22.63 -3.41 -23.10
N LEU A 201 23.52 -2.60 -23.68
CA LEU A 201 24.41 -1.71 -22.93
C LEU A 201 23.59 -0.85 -21.97
N GLN A 202 24.02 -0.79 -20.69
CA GLN A 202 23.34 -0.03 -19.65
C GLN A 202 23.18 1.43 -20.10
N PRO A 203 21.94 1.91 -20.34
CA PRO A 203 21.72 3.27 -20.77
C PRO A 203 22.07 4.25 -19.63
N ASN A 204 22.50 5.46 -19.98
CA ASN A 204 22.84 6.45 -18.97
C ASN A 204 21.57 7.01 -18.31
N LEU A 205 21.23 6.49 -17.13
CA LEU A 205 20.03 6.91 -16.37
C LEU A 205 20.06 8.41 -16.03
N VAL A 206 21.26 8.99 -15.84
CA VAL A 206 21.41 10.43 -15.58
C VAL A 206 20.83 11.25 -16.73
N GLU A 207 21.14 10.88 -17.97
CA GLU A 207 20.68 11.61 -19.15
C GLU A 207 19.19 11.43 -19.39
N LEU A 208 18.67 10.23 -19.17
CA LEU A 208 17.23 9.96 -19.27
C LEU A 208 16.45 10.81 -18.27
N CYS A 209 16.86 10.83 -17.00
CA CYS A 209 16.20 11.62 -15.96
C CYS A 209 16.40 13.14 -16.13
N ALA A 210 17.56 13.58 -16.62
CA ALA A 210 17.81 14.99 -16.91
C ALA A 210 16.94 15.52 -18.05
N SER A 211 16.65 14.71 -19.09
CA SER A 211 15.75 15.11 -20.18
C SER A 211 14.32 15.41 -19.72
N VAL A 212 13.86 14.77 -18.63
CA VAL A 212 12.54 15.04 -18.04
C VAL A 212 12.54 16.37 -17.30
N ALA A 213 13.66 16.72 -16.66
CA ALA A 213 13.81 17.96 -15.91
C ALA A 213 13.81 19.21 -16.81
N GLU A 214 14.20 19.08 -18.08
CA GLU A 214 14.11 20.17 -19.06
C GLU A 214 12.67 20.57 -19.38
N LEU A 215 11.69 19.70 -19.11
CA LEU A 215 10.27 19.96 -19.30
C LEU A 215 9.63 20.73 -18.13
N ASP A 216 10.38 20.95 -17.05
CA ASP A 216 9.92 21.58 -15.81
C ASP A 216 10.58 22.98 -15.62
N ASP A 217 10.64 23.47 -14.38
CA ASP A 217 11.25 24.75 -14.05
C ASP A 217 12.76 24.77 -14.30
N LYS A 218 13.26 25.95 -14.69
CA LYS A 218 14.70 26.22 -14.85
C LYS A 218 15.54 25.80 -13.63
N ASN A 219 15.04 26.02 -12.42
CA ASN A 219 15.73 25.64 -11.19
C ASN A 219 15.97 24.12 -11.10
N ILE A 220 15.06 23.32 -11.65
CA ILE A 220 15.13 21.85 -11.67
C ILE A 220 16.08 21.40 -12.78
N SER A 221 16.07 22.06 -13.95
CA SER A 221 17.09 21.87 -14.97
C SER A 221 18.51 22.18 -14.45
N ASP A 222 18.67 23.27 -13.70
CA ASP A 222 19.95 23.64 -13.08
C ASP A 222 20.37 22.61 -12.02
N LEU A 223 19.41 22.09 -11.23
CA LEU A 223 19.61 20.99 -10.29
C LEU A 223 20.15 19.73 -11.01
N TRP A 224 19.52 19.32 -12.11
CA TRP A 224 19.96 18.13 -12.85
C TRP A 224 21.28 18.34 -13.59
N THR A 225 21.59 19.58 -13.99
CA THR A 225 22.91 19.93 -14.53
C THR A 225 24.01 19.71 -13.47
N MET A 226 23.74 20.12 -12.22
CA MET A 226 24.62 19.86 -11.10
C MET A 226 24.75 18.36 -10.80
N VAL A 227 23.63 17.63 -10.79
CA VAL A 227 23.64 16.16 -10.59
C VAL A 227 24.52 15.50 -11.65
N LYS A 228 24.31 15.83 -12.93
CA LYS A 228 25.09 15.32 -14.05
C LYS A 228 26.59 15.53 -13.85
N GLN A 229 27.01 16.75 -13.50
CA GLN A 229 28.42 17.07 -13.27
C GLN A 229 29.02 16.27 -12.10
N MET A 230 28.31 16.16 -10.98
CA MET A 230 28.79 15.46 -9.80
C MET A 230 28.79 13.93 -9.96
N THR A 231 27.94 13.39 -10.83
CA THR A 231 27.88 11.96 -11.15
C THR A 231 28.84 11.53 -12.26
N ASP A 232 29.43 12.47 -13.00
CA ASP A 232 30.44 12.22 -14.04
C ASP A 232 31.82 11.93 -13.41
N VAL A 233 31.85 10.90 -12.58
CA VAL A 233 33.05 10.44 -11.86
C VAL A 233 33.38 9.04 -12.37
N LEU A 234 34.62 8.84 -12.79
CA LEU A 234 35.12 7.52 -13.19
C LEU A 234 35.22 6.62 -11.95
N LEU A 235 34.16 5.86 -11.69
CA LEU A 235 34.13 4.93 -10.57
C LEU A 235 34.75 3.60 -10.98
N VAL A 236 35.75 3.16 -10.22
CA VAL A 236 36.16 1.75 -10.24
C VAL A 236 34.97 0.94 -9.71
N PRO A 237 34.59 -0.20 -10.33
CA PRO A 237 33.52 -1.05 -9.83
C PRO A 237 33.88 -1.54 -8.41
N ALA A 238 33.38 -0.86 -7.39
CA ALA A 238 33.63 -1.19 -6.01
C ALA A 238 32.40 -1.92 -5.47
N SER A 239 32.62 -3.04 -4.77
CA SER A 239 31.57 -3.79 -4.08
C SER A 239 30.96 -3.04 -2.90
N ASP A 240 31.63 -1.98 -2.42
CA ASP A 240 31.28 -1.22 -1.22
C ASP A 240 31.39 0.29 -1.48
N ALA A 241 30.23 0.96 -1.50
CA ALA A 241 30.10 2.39 -1.76
C ALA A 241 30.84 3.25 -0.73
N LEU A 242 30.90 2.83 0.54
CA LEU A 242 31.59 3.59 1.59
C LEU A 242 33.11 3.54 1.40
N LYS A 243 33.67 2.38 1.07
CA LYS A 243 35.10 2.25 0.78
C LYS A 243 35.51 3.05 -0.45
N SER A 244 34.67 3.02 -1.50
CA SER A 244 34.89 3.82 -2.70
C SER A 244 34.88 5.33 -2.38
N ARG A 245 33.84 5.82 -1.70
CA ARG A 245 33.69 7.24 -1.33
C ARG A 245 34.69 7.73 -0.30
N SER A 246 35.23 6.84 0.53
CA SER A 246 36.27 7.17 1.50
C SER A 246 37.68 7.16 0.91
N SER A 247 37.89 6.69 -0.33
CA SER A 247 39.18 6.85 -0.99
C SER A 247 39.53 8.34 -1.18
N VAL A 248 40.82 8.67 -1.13
CA VAL A 248 41.26 10.07 -1.26
C VAL A 248 41.05 10.55 -2.69
N GLU A 249 41.23 9.65 -3.65
CA GLU A 249 41.10 9.87 -5.09
C GLU A 249 39.67 10.27 -5.45
N VAL A 250 38.66 9.49 -5.01
CA VAL A 250 37.25 9.78 -5.28
C VAL A 250 36.78 11.04 -4.56
N ARG A 251 37.22 11.28 -3.31
CA ARG A 251 36.90 12.53 -2.60
C ARG A 251 37.45 13.76 -3.32
N MET A 252 38.69 13.67 -3.82
CA MET A 252 39.31 14.76 -4.58
C MET A 252 38.61 14.97 -5.92
N GLU A 253 38.14 13.92 -6.56
CA GLU A 253 37.35 14.04 -7.79
C GLU A 253 36.00 14.73 -7.55
N PHE A 254 35.25 14.36 -6.49
CA PHE A 254 34.03 15.09 -6.13
C PHE A 254 34.28 16.58 -5.86
N VAL A 255 35.36 16.91 -5.16
CA VAL A 255 35.74 18.31 -4.94
C VAL A 255 36.06 19.01 -6.26
N ARG A 256 36.78 18.34 -7.17
CA ARG A 256 37.12 18.88 -8.50
C ARG A 256 35.86 19.16 -9.31
N GLN A 257 34.90 18.23 -9.34
CA GLN A 257 33.63 18.39 -10.06
C GLN A 257 32.76 19.49 -9.44
N ALA A 258 32.67 19.55 -8.12
CA ALA A 258 31.95 20.61 -7.41
C ALA A 258 32.56 21.99 -7.68
N LEU A 259 33.89 22.10 -7.66
CA LEU A 259 34.61 23.32 -8.00
C LEU A 259 34.37 23.71 -9.45
N ALA A 260 34.51 22.78 -10.40
CA ALA A 260 34.29 23.04 -11.82
C ALA A 260 32.86 23.56 -12.08
N TYR A 261 31.86 22.96 -11.44
CA TYR A 261 30.47 23.42 -11.51
C TYR A 261 30.33 24.87 -10.99
N LEU A 262 30.86 25.15 -9.80
CA LEU A 262 30.78 26.48 -9.19
C LEU A 262 31.56 27.53 -9.99
N GLU A 263 32.74 27.18 -10.50
CA GLU A 263 33.60 28.02 -11.33
C GLU A 263 32.89 28.40 -12.64
N GLN A 264 32.32 27.40 -13.34
CA GLN A 264 31.59 27.62 -14.59
C GLN A 264 30.28 28.39 -14.37
N SER A 265 29.53 28.07 -13.31
CA SER A 265 28.32 28.80 -12.93
C SER A 265 28.61 30.28 -12.68
N TYR A 266 29.72 30.57 -11.98
CA TYR A 266 30.11 31.94 -11.70
C TYR A 266 30.63 32.67 -12.94
N LYS A 267 31.42 31.99 -13.79
CA LYS A 267 31.85 32.55 -15.07
C LYS A 267 30.66 32.94 -15.94
N ASN A 268 29.62 32.10 -16.00
CA ASN A 268 28.38 32.40 -16.69
C ASN A 268 27.66 33.61 -16.07
N TYR A 269 27.59 33.70 -14.74
CA TYR A 269 27.06 34.87 -14.04
C TYR A 269 27.81 36.16 -14.39
N THR A 270 29.15 36.11 -14.40
CA THR A 270 30.00 37.24 -14.78
C THR A 270 29.75 37.66 -16.22
N LEU A 271 29.66 36.70 -17.16
CA LEU A 271 29.31 36.95 -18.56
C LEU A 271 27.97 37.67 -18.67
N VAL A 272 26.90 37.11 -18.10
CA VAL A 272 25.55 37.68 -18.16
C VAL A 272 25.51 39.08 -17.54
N THR A 273 26.20 39.29 -16.40
CA THR A 273 26.22 40.60 -15.73
C THR A 273 26.93 41.66 -16.56
N VAL A 274 28.05 41.32 -17.20
CA VAL A 274 28.81 42.24 -18.06
C VAL A 274 28.06 42.57 -19.34
N PHE A 275 27.51 41.55 -20.03
CA PHE A 275 26.73 41.76 -21.25
C PHE A 275 25.39 42.47 -20.98
N GLY A 276 24.81 42.32 -19.79
CA GLY A 276 23.63 43.07 -19.37
C GLY A 276 23.91 44.56 -19.07
N ASN A 277 25.16 44.93 -18.78
CA ASN A 277 25.54 46.28 -18.36
C ASN A 277 26.72 46.84 -19.17
N LEU A 278 26.73 46.65 -20.49
CA LEU A 278 27.86 46.97 -21.37
C LEU A 278 28.38 48.41 -21.23
N HIS A 279 27.49 49.39 -21.05
CA HIS A 279 27.86 50.79 -20.88
C HIS A 279 28.72 51.04 -19.63
N GLN A 280 28.41 50.37 -18.52
CA GLN A 280 29.17 50.50 -17.26
C GLN A 280 30.39 49.56 -17.24
N ALA A 281 30.28 48.39 -17.88
CA ALA A 281 31.32 47.37 -17.88
C ALA A 281 32.58 47.80 -18.64
N GLN A 282 32.43 48.65 -19.66
CA GLN A 282 33.51 49.10 -20.54
C GLN A 282 34.36 47.94 -21.07
N LEU A 283 33.70 46.89 -21.56
CA LEU A 283 34.37 45.71 -22.11
C LEU A 283 35.14 46.10 -23.37
N GLY A 284 36.47 45.93 -23.34
CA GLY A 284 37.35 46.17 -24.48
C GLY A 284 37.21 45.12 -25.59
N GLY A 285 37.99 45.27 -26.66
CA GLY A 285 37.94 44.37 -27.84
C GLY A 285 38.70 43.05 -27.73
N VAL A 286 39.42 42.78 -26.62
CA VAL A 286 40.19 41.55 -26.43
C VAL A 286 39.38 40.55 -25.60
N PRO A 287 39.01 39.38 -26.15
CA PRO A 287 38.31 38.35 -25.39
C PRO A 287 39.25 37.70 -24.36
N GLY A 288 38.77 37.48 -23.14
CA GLY A 288 39.52 36.79 -22.09
C GLY A 288 38.87 36.91 -20.72
N THR A 289 39.11 35.93 -19.84
CA THR A 289 38.56 35.93 -18.46
C THR A 289 39.08 37.13 -17.66
N TYR A 290 40.34 37.53 -17.88
CA TYR A 290 40.94 38.68 -17.20
C TYR A 290 40.16 39.99 -17.51
N GLN A 291 39.89 40.25 -18.79
CA GLN A 291 39.15 41.43 -19.25
C GLN A 291 37.70 41.37 -18.79
N LEU A 292 37.09 40.18 -18.83
CA LEU A 292 35.74 39.96 -18.34
C LEU A 292 35.62 40.28 -16.83
N VAL A 293 36.55 39.78 -16.02
CA VAL A 293 36.58 40.05 -14.58
C VAL A 293 36.81 41.53 -14.32
N ARG A 294 37.74 42.17 -15.02
CA ARG A 294 37.96 43.62 -14.91
C ARG A 294 36.69 44.41 -15.20
N SER A 295 36.00 44.10 -16.30
CA SER A 295 34.71 44.73 -16.65
C SER A 295 33.61 44.44 -15.64
N PHE A 296 33.63 43.27 -15.00
CA PHE A 296 32.70 42.93 -13.94
C PHE A 296 32.95 43.75 -12.66
N LEU A 297 34.21 44.02 -12.32
CA LEU A 297 34.55 44.86 -11.16
C LEU A 297 34.10 46.31 -11.35
N ASN A 298 34.15 46.86 -12.57
CA ASN A 298 33.58 48.18 -12.87
C ASN A 298 32.09 48.30 -12.48
N ILE A 299 31.34 47.19 -12.53
CA ILE A 299 29.91 47.15 -12.20
C ILE A 299 29.71 46.91 -10.70
N LYS A 300 30.40 45.91 -10.13
CA LYS A 300 30.13 45.40 -8.78
C LYS A 300 30.93 46.07 -7.67
N LEU A 301 32.02 46.76 -7.99
CA LEU A 301 32.90 47.44 -7.04
C LEU A 301 32.93 48.97 -7.28
N PRO A 302 31.80 49.70 -7.16
CA PRO A 302 31.84 51.16 -7.16
C PRO A 302 32.23 51.71 -5.77
N ALA A 303 33.19 52.66 -5.77
CA ALA A 303 33.72 53.43 -4.63
C ALA A 303 34.61 52.64 -3.63
N PRO A 304 35.62 53.28 -3.00
CA PRO A 304 36.70 52.55 -2.34
C PRO A 304 36.20 51.81 -1.10
N LEU A 305 36.42 50.50 -1.06
CA LEU A 305 36.21 49.69 0.14
C LEU A 305 37.37 49.97 1.12
N PRO A 306 37.09 50.42 2.36
CA PRO A 306 38.12 50.59 3.37
C PRO A 306 38.73 49.23 3.74
N GLY A 307 40.07 49.17 3.78
CA GLY A 307 40.80 47.98 4.26
C GLY A 307 41.48 47.12 3.19
N LEU A 308 41.40 47.48 1.91
CA LEU A 308 42.10 46.82 0.80
C LEU A 308 43.62 47.08 0.89
N GLN A 309 44.42 46.03 0.68
CA GLN A 309 45.88 46.07 0.82
C GLN A 309 46.60 45.70 -0.49
N ASP A 310 47.89 45.99 -0.54
CA ASP A 310 48.82 45.66 -1.63
C ASP A 310 48.54 46.37 -2.98
N GLY A 311 47.77 47.45 -2.95
CA GLY A 311 47.62 48.39 -4.06
C GLY A 311 46.61 47.98 -5.13
N GLU A 312 46.69 48.66 -6.28
CA GLU A 312 45.79 48.49 -7.41
C GLU A 312 46.55 48.19 -8.70
N VAL A 313 45.96 47.38 -9.57
CA VAL A 313 46.41 47.15 -10.95
C VAL A 313 45.34 47.69 -11.88
N GLU A 314 45.70 48.66 -12.72
CA GLU A 314 44.81 49.30 -13.69
C GLU A 314 43.52 49.87 -13.05
N GLY A 315 43.64 50.49 -11.87
CA GLY A 315 42.53 51.11 -11.12
C GLY A 315 41.63 50.13 -10.35
N HIS A 316 42.06 48.88 -10.19
CA HIS A 316 41.31 47.83 -9.50
C HIS A 316 42.14 47.15 -8.41
N PRO A 317 41.55 46.79 -7.26
CA PRO A 317 42.28 46.12 -6.18
C PRO A 317 42.86 44.77 -6.62
N VAL A 318 44.16 44.55 -6.34
CA VAL A 318 44.90 43.36 -6.81
C VAL A 318 44.25 42.06 -6.32
N TRP A 319 43.89 41.99 -5.04
CA TRP A 319 43.29 40.79 -4.45
C TRP A 319 41.88 40.51 -4.95
N ALA A 320 41.10 41.54 -5.29
CA ALA A 320 39.80 41.35 -5.93
C ALA A 320 39.96 40.74 -7.33
N LEU A 321 40.90 41.26 -8.13
CA LEU A 321 41.20 40.70 -9.46
C LEU A 321 41.66 39.23 -9.36
N ILE A 322 42.57 38.90 -8.44
CA ILE A 322 43.03 37.52 -8.21
C ILE A 322 41.85 36.64 -7.79
N TYR A 323 41.06 37.07 -6.80
CA TYR A 323 39.92 36.32 -6.29
C TYR A 323 38.90 36.00 -7.37
N TYR A 324 38.45 36.99 -8.15
CA TYR A 324 37.42 36.76 -9.16
C TYR A 324 37.93 35.96 -10.36
N CYS A 325 39.22 36.07 -10.72
CA CYS A 325 39.83 35.17 -11.72
C CYS A 325 39.86 33.72 -11.22
N MET A 326 40.28 33.50 -9.96
CA MET A 326 40.24 32.17 -9.34
C MET A 326 38.81 31.64 -9.19
N ARG A 327 37.85 32.51 -8.86
CA ARG A 327 36.43 32.16 -8.71
C ARG A 327 35.79 31.72 -10.04
N CYS A 328 36.32 32.18 -11.17
CA CYS A 328 35.93 31.74 -12.52
C CYS A 328 36.69 30.48 -13.00
N GLY A 329 37.57 29.91 -12.17
CA GLY A 329 38.39 28.73 -12.52
C GLY A 329 39.58 29.00 -13.42
N ASP A 330 39.86 30.27 -13.77
CA ASP A 330 40.96 30.63 -14.67
C ASP A 330 42.21 31.04 -13.89
N LEU A 331 43.02 30.04 -13.55
CA LEU A 331 44.29 30.23 -12.85
C LEU A 331 45.33 30.96 -13.70
N PHE A 332 45.25 30.87 -15.03
CA PHE A 332 46.17 31.58 -15.92
C PHE A 332 45.89 33.08 -15.93
N ALA A 333 44.63 33.48 -15.98
CA ALA A 333 44.22 34.87 -15.82
C ALA A 333 44.65 35.43 -14.45
N ALA A 334 44.45 34.66 -13.37
CA ALA A 334 44.94 35.05 -12.04
C ALA A 334 46.47 35.20 -12.00
N SER A 335 47.21 34.30 -12.64
CA SER A 335 48.68 34.37 -12.78
C SER A 335 49.14 35.62 -13.53
N GLN A 336 48.39 36.04 -14.55
CA GLN A 336 48.66 37.28 -15.27
C GLN A 336 48.61 38.49 -14.32
N VAL A 337 47.64 38.53 -13.41
CA VAL A 337 47.53 39.59 -12.37
C VAL A 337 48.69 39.52 -11.39
N VAL A 338 49.01 38.33 -10.88
CA VAL A 338 50.12 38.11 -9.95
C VAL A 338 51.46 38.53 -10.55
N ASN A 339 51.68 38.27 -11.84
CA ASN A 339 52.89 38.70 -12.54
C ASN A 339 52.96 40.23 -12.72
N ARG A 340 51.82 40.90 -12.94
CA ARG A 340 51.74 42.37 -13.03
C ARG A 340 51.95 43.06 -11.68
N ALA A 341 51.49 42.44 -10.59
CA ALA A 341 51.64 42.93 -9.22
C ALA A 341 52.84 42.31 -8.46
N GLN A 342 53.81 41.72 -9.17
CA GLN A 342 54.88 40.91 -8.56
C GLN A 342 55.65 41.61 -7.44
N HIS A 343 55.91 42.92 -7.59
CA HIS A 343 56.66 43.69 -6.60
C HIS A 343 55.88 43.93 -5.28
N GLN A 344 54.56 43.78 -5.30
CA GLN A 344 53.67 44.05 -4.16
C GLN A 344 53.31 42.77 -3.37
N LEU A 345 53.43 41.59 -3.99
CA LEU A 345 52.88 40.32 -3.47
C LEU A 345 53.91 39.42 -2.76
N GLY A 346 55.19 39.78 -2.73
CA GLY A 346 56.23 39.04 -2.00
C GLY A 346 56.31 37.55 -2.34
N GLU A 347 56.35 36.68 -1.32
CA GLU A 347 56.43 35.21 -1.47
C GLU A 347 55.14 34.57 -2.02
N PHE A 348 54.03 35.30 -2.13
CA PHE A 348 52.78 34.75 -2.66
C PHE A 348 52.93 34.24 -4.09
N LYS A 349 53.73 34.92 -4.92
CA LYS A 349 53.96 34.51 -6.32
C LYS A 349 54.54 33.09 -6.41
N THR A 350 55.50 32.76 -5.57
CA THR A 350 56.16 31.45 -5.61
C THR A 350 55.21 30.35 -5.14
N TRP A 351 54.43 30.61 -4.09
CA TRP A 351 53.38 29.70 -3.62
C TRP A 351 52.28 29.50 -4.68
N PHE A 352 51.88 30.56 -5.37
CA PHE A 352 50.85 30.49 -6.40
C PHE A 352 51.31 29.70 -7.63
N GLN A 353 52.58 29.86 -8.05
CA GLN A 353 53.15 29.06 -9.14
C GLN A 353 53.27 27.57 -8.77
N GLU A 354 53.64 27.26 -7.52
CA GLU A 354 53.65 25.88 -7.00
C GLU A 354 52.24 25.28 -7.04
N TYR A 355 51.23 26.04 -6.62
CA TYR A 355 49.82 25.65 -6.66
C TYR A 355 49.32 25.35 -8.09
N MET A 356 49.66 26.20 -9.06
CA MET A 356 49.26 26.02 -10.46
C MET A 356 49.88 24.78 -11.11
N ASN A 357 51.13 24.48 -10.78
CA ASN A 357 51.87 23.36 -11.38
C ASN A 357 51.53 22.01 -10.73
N SER A 358 50.81 22.02 -9.61
CA SER A 358 50.35 20.83 -8.90
C SER A 358 49.10 20.25 -9.56
N LYS A 359 49.14 18.95 -9.92
CA LYS A 359 48.00 18.25 -10.52
C LYS A 359 46.73 18.26 -9.64
N ASP A 360 46.93 18.27 -8.32
CA ASP A 360 45.84 18.25 -7.33
C ASP A 360 45.55 19.62 -6.74
N ARG A 361 46.10 20.70 -7.32
CA ARG A 361 45.97 22.07 -6.80
C ARG A 361 46.33 22.14 -5.30
N ARG A 362 47.47 21.55 -4.93
CA ARG A 362 47.99 21.51 -3.55
C ARG A 362 49.41 22.04 -3.46
N LEU A 363 49.70 22.73 -2.38
CA LEU A 363 51.06 23.13 -1.99
C LEU A 363 51.79 21.94 -1.36
N SER A 364 53.12 21.93 -1.43
CA SER A 364 53.94 20.97 -0.69
C SER A 364 53.74 21.15 0.82
N PRO A 365 53.90 20.08 1.63
CA PRO A 365 53.73 20.15 3.08
C PRO A 365 54.61 21.23 3.74
N ALA A 366 55.80 21.48 3.18
CA ALA A 366 56.71 22.52 3.67
C ALA A 366 56.18 23.94 3.39
N THR A 367 55.72 24.20 2.17
CA THR A 367 55.13 25.49 1.78
C THR A 367 53.79 25.72 2.51
N GLU A 368 52.95 24.68 2.64
CA GLU A 368 51.67 24.74 3.35
C GLU A 368 51.87 25.11 4.83
N ASN A 369 52.86 24.52 5.51
CA ASN A 369 53.16 24.86 6.91
C ASN A 369 53.64 26.31 7.07
N LYS A 370 54.47 26.81 6.14
CA LYS A 370 54.89 28.21 6.12
C LYS A 370 53.70 29.14 5.90
N LEU A 371 52.83 28.83 4.94
CA LEU A 371 51.62 29.60 4.65
C LEU A 371 50.65 29.61 5.84
N ARG A 372 50.43 28.47 6.50
CA ARG A 372 49.58 28.38 7.70
C ARG A 372 50.12 29.22 8.85
N LEU A 373 51.43 29.22 9.06
CA LEU A 373 52.08 30.05 10.09
C LEU A 373 51.94 31.54 9.76
N HIS A 374 52.16 31.92 8.50
CA HIS A 374 51.95 33.28 8.01
C HIS A 374 50.49 33.71 8.19
N TYR A 375 49.53 32.85 7.86
CA TYR A 375 48.10 33.10 8.02
C TYR A 375 47.71 33.35 9.49
N ARG A 376 48.18 32.48 10.40
CA ARG A 376 47.91 32.61 11.85
C ARG A 376 48.49 33.90 12.45
N ARG A 377 49.66 34.34 11.98
CA ARG A 377 50.37 35.52 12.52
C ARG A 377 49.91 36.85 11.91
N ALA A 378 49.68 36.89 10.59
CA ALA A 378 49.49 38.13 9.85
C ALA A 378 48.07 38.30 9.26
N LEU A 379 47.33 37.21 8.98
CA LEU A 379 46.07 37.28 8.24
C LEU A 379 44.82 37.12 9.12
N ARG A 380 44.94 36.62 10.35
CA ARG A 380 43.80 36.47 11.29
C ARG A 380 43.14 37.81 11.66
N ASN A 381 43.92 38.89 11.71
CA ASN A 381 43.48 40.25 12.05
C ASN A 381 43.50 41.20 10.84
N ASN A 382 43.59 40.67 9.61
CA ASN A 382 43.68 41.49 8.40
C ASN A 382 42.30 42.06 8.02
N THR A 383 42.30 43.32 7.59
CA THR A 383 41.13 44.09 7.13
C THR A 383 40.69 43.72 5.73
N ASP A 384 41.59 43.12 4.92
CA ASP A 384 41.28 42.76 3.52
C ASP A 384 40.43 41.47 3.46
N PRO A 385 39.19 41.53 2.96
CA PRO A 385 38.29 40.38 2.93
C PRO A 385 38.73 39.31 1.93
N TYR A 386 39.51 39.65 0.90
CA TYR A 386 39.90 38.73 -0.17
C TYR A 386 41.13 37.88 0.19
N LYS A 387 41.82 38.19 1.29
CA LYS A 387 42.98 37.43 1.81
C LYS A 387 42.61 36.28 2.76
N ARG A 388 41.32 36.01 2.99
CA ARG A 388 40.82 35.04 3.98
C ARG A 388 40.07 33.88 3.31
N ALA A 389 40.63 32.67 3.32
CA ALA A 389 39.88 31.38 3.36
C ALA A 389 40.79 30.17 3.10
N VAL A 390 40.89 29.24 4.07
CA VAL A 390 41.12 27.82 3.78
C VAL A 390 40.38 27.01 4.85
N LEU A 391 39.40 26.20 4.45
CA LEU A 391 38.72 25.21 5.28
C LEU A 391 38.88 23.82 4.66
N THR A 392 38.97 22.78 5.48
CA THR A 392 39.00 21.39 5.00
C THR A 392 37.59 20.90 4.69
N LEU A 393 37.43 20.01 3.69
CA LEU A 393 36.11 19.50 3.27
C LEU A 393 35.32 18.88 4.42
N SER A 394 35.96 18.09 5.29
CA SER A 394 35.28 17.44 6.41
C SER A 394 34.79 18.43 7.46
N GLN A 395 35.56 19.50 7.74
CA GLN A 395 35.12 20.58 8.62
C GLN A 395 33.96 21.36 7.99
N PHE A 396 34.04 21.60 6.68
CA PHE A 396 32.98 22.30 5.95
C PHE A 396 31.68 21.49 5.93
N GLN A 397 31.75 20.19 5.66
CA GLN A 397 30.61 19.27 5.71
C GLN A 397 29.91 19.29 7.07
N LYS A 398 30.68 19.15 8.16
CA LYS A 398 30.15 19.23 9.53
C LYS A 398 29.50 20.59 9.80
N GLN A 399 30.19 21.67 9.46
CA GLN A 399 29.71 23.02 9.73
C GLN A 399 28.40 23.33 9.01
N LEU A 400 28.23 22.85 7.77
CA LEU A 400 27.01 23.07 7.00
C LEU A 400 25.81 22.26 7.50
N LEU A 401 26.05 21.01 7.89
CA LEU A 401 24.98 20.10 8.31
C LEU A 401 24.61 20.27 9.79
N GLU A 402 25.60 20.30 10.67
CA GLU A 402 25.42 20.28 12.13
C GLU A 402 25.43 21.69 12.75
N ASP A 403 26.33 22.58 12.33
CA ASP A 403 26.50 23.88 12.99
C ASP A 403 25.56 24.97 12.43
N TYR A 404 25.38 25.01 11.11
CA TYR A 404 24.50 25.97 10.43
C TYR A 404 23.08 25.42 10.23
N GLY A 405 22.98 24.18 9.74
CA GLY A 405 21.70 23.50 9.53
C GLY A 405 20.73 24.24 8.62
N GLU A 406 19.46 23.84 8.65
CA GLU A 406 18.41 24.35 7.75
C GLU A 406 17.96 25.79 8.07
N SER A 407 18.06 26.20 9.34
CA SER A 407 17.64 27.53 9.80
C SER A 407 18.51 28.64 9.21
N HIS A 408 19.82 28.41 9.11
CA HIS A 408 20.77 29.36 8.53
C HIS A 408 20.50 29.65 7.05
N PHE A 409 20.06 28.66 6.28
CA PHE A 409 19.82 28.80 4.84
C PHE A 409 18.40 29.27 4.51
N THR A 410 17.56 29.57 5.51
CA THR A 410 16.17 29.98 5.30
C THR A 410 15.45 29.06 4.31
N VAL A 411 15.54 27.75 4.57
CA VAL A 411 15.17 26.67 3.64
C VAL A 411 13.77 26.81 3.03
N ASN A 412 12.80 27.36 3.78
CA ASN A 412 11.46 27.63 3.28
C ASN A 412 11.41 28.65 2.12
N GLN A 413 12.41 29.53 2.04
CA GLN A 413 12.52 30.55 0.99
C GLN A 413 13.50 30.13 -0.11
N GLN A 414 14.57 29.39 0.23
CA GLN A 414 15.63 29.01 -0.72
C GLN A 414 15.99 27.51 -0.67
N PRO A 415 15.06 26.62 -1.02
CA PRO A 415 15.29 25.17 -0.90
C PRO A 415 16.39 24.66 -1.85
N PHE A 416 16.45 25.19 -3.07
CA PHE A 416 17.47 24.80 -4.05
C PHE A 416 18.89 25.14 -3.60
N LEU A 417 19.08 26.23 -2.84
CA LEU A 417 20.39 26.62 -2.33
C LEU A 417 20.89 25.60 -1.30
N TYR A 418 20.02 25.18 -0.37
CA TYR A 418 20.42 24.20 0.65
C TYR A 418 20.71 22.84 0.02
N PHE A 419 19.86 22.39 -0.92
CA PHE A 419 20.15 21.19 -1.72
C PHE A 419 21.49 21.29 -2.44
N GLN A 420 21.77 22.40 -3.12
CA GLN A 420 23.03 22.64 -3.82
C GLN A 420 24.23 22.54 -2.88
N VAL A 421 24.13 23.12 -1.68
CA VAL A 421 25.19 23.08 -0.66
C VAL A 421 25.47 21.64 -0.21
N LEU A 422 24.44 20.87 0.12
CA LEU A 422 24.58 19.48 0.56
C LEU A 422 25.13 18.59 -0.56
N PHE A 423 24.62 18.77 -1.79
CA PHE A 423 24.97 17.92 -2.92
C PHE A 423 26.40 18.19 -3.42
N LEU A 424 26.82 19.45 -3.53
CA LEU A 424 28.19 19.82 -3.91
C LEU A 424 29.22 19.44 -2.85
N THR A 425 28.80 19.30 -1.60
CA THR A 425 29.64 18.77 -0.53
C THR A 425 29.59 17.25 -0.41
N ALA A 426 28.99 16.55 -1.39
CA ALA A 426 28.88 15.09 -1.45
C ALA A 426 28.16 14.45 -0.24
N GLN A 427 27.24 15.21 0.39
CA GLN A 427 26.29 14.71 1.40
C GLN A 427 24.98 14.26 0.73
N PHE A 428 25.09 13.31 -0.21
CA PHE A 428 23.99 12.93 -1.10
C PHE A 428 22.75 12.44 -0.35
N GLU A 429 22.94 11.63 0.69
CA GLU A 429 21.85 11.04 1.48
C GLU A 429 21.01 12.11 2.19
N ALA A 430 21.68 13.08 2.82
CA ALA A 430 21.02 14.21 3.46
C ALA A 430 20.33 15.12 2.43
N ALA A 431 20.96 15.35 1.27
CA ALA A 431 20.38 16.15 0.20
C ALA A 431 19.09 15.52 -0.36
N ILE A 432 19.06 14.20 -0.56
CA ILE A 432 17.88 13.47 -1.02
C ILE A 432 16.78 13.50 0.04
N ALA A 433 17.11 13.20 1.30
CA ALA A 433 16.14 13.23 2.40
C ALA A 433 15.51 14.62 2.55
N PHE A 434 16.32 15.68 2.47
CA PHE A 434 15.86 17.06 2.44
C PHE A 434 14.87 17.31 1.30
N LEU A 435 15.24 16.96 0.06
CA LEU A 435 14.42 17.19 -1.12
C LEU A 435 13.10 16.39 -1.09
N PHE A 436 13.12 15.18 -0.53
CA PHE A 436 11.96 14.31 -0.40
C PHE A 436 10.92 14.83 0.61
N ARG A 437 11.30 15.65 1.58
CA ARG A 437 10.33 16.29 2.48
C ARG A 437 9.44 17.30 1.73
N MET A 438 9.92 17.86 0.62
CA MET A 438 9.20 18.85 -0.17
C MET A 438 8.34 18.20 -1.25
N GLU A 439 7.01 18.28 -1.12
CA GLU A 439 6.04 17.62 -2.00
C GLU A 439 6.31 17.79 -3.49
N ARG A 440 6.48 19.04 -3.94
CA ARG A 440 6.74 19.36 -5.35
C ARG A 440 8.02 18.71 -5.90
N LEU A 441 9.00 18.46 -5.03
CA LEU A 441 10.34 17.99 -5.42
C LEU A 441 10.57 16.49 -5.12
N ARG A 442 9.58 15.81 -4.54
CA ARG A 442 9.65 14.38 -4.17
C ARG A 442 10.04 13.49 -5.33
N CYS A 443 9.40 13.69 -6.49
CA CYS A 443 9.70 12.90 -7.67
C CYS A 443 11.18 13.06 -8.07
N HIS A 444 11.73 14.27 -8.10
CA HIS A 444 13.15 14.48 -8.41
C HIS A 444 14.07 13.84 -7.36
N ALA A 445 13.74 13.93 -6.07
CA ALA A 445 14.52 13.29 -5.00
C ALA A 445 14.66 11.78 -5.22
N VAL A 446 13.56 11.11 -5.57
CA VAL A 446 13.54 9.66 -5.86
C VAL A 446 14.39 9.34 -7.08
N HIS A 447 14.27 10.11 -8.16
CA HIS A 447 15.03 9.88 -9.39
C HIS A 447 16.52 10.15 -9.23
N VAL A 448 16.90 11.16 -8.44
CA VAL A 448 18.30 11.38 -8.06
C VAL A 448 18.83 10.22 -7.22
N ALA A 449 18.03 9.67 -6.30
CA ALA A 449 18.39 8.50 -5.53
C ALA A 449 18.57 7.24 -6.41
N LEU A 450 17.68 7.02 -7.39
CA LEU A 450 17.80 5.92 -8.37
C LEU A 450 19.12 6.02 -9.16
N VAL A 451 19.45 7.22 -9.64
CA VAL A 451 20.71 7.48 -10.34
C VAL A 451 21.92 7.15 -9.48
N LEU A 452 21.94 7.63 -8.23
CA LEU A 452 23.04 7.36 -7.30
C LEU A 452 23.12 5.89 -6.88
N PHE A 453 21.98 5.20 -6.81
CA PHE A 453 21.90 3.77 -6.54
C PHE A 453 22.49 2.94 -7.69
N GLU A 454 22.15 3.26 -8.94
CA GLU A 454 22.69 2.59 -10.12
C GLU A 454 24.20 2.81 -10.29
N LEU A 455 24.67 4.03 -9.99
CA LEU A 455 26.09 4.37 -9.99
C LEU A 455 26.86 3.82 -8.77
N LYS A 456 26.20 3.10 -7.85
CA LYS A 456 26.79 2.57 -6.61
C LYS A 456 27.43 3.64 -5.71
N LEU A 457 26.87 4.86 -5.75
CA LEU A 457 27.29 6.01 -4.94
C LEU A 457 26.45 6.17 -3.66
N LEU A 458 25.25 5.62 -3.63
CA LEU A 458 24.32 5.73 -2.51
C LEU A 458 24.74 4.84 -1.33
N LEU A 459 24.87 5.44 -0.14
CA LEU A 459 25.06 4.70 1.11
C LEU A 459 23.70 4.26 1.64
N LYS A 460 23.49 2.94 1.69
CA LYS A 460 22.22 2.33 2.10
C LYS A 460 22.23 2.00 3.59
N SER A 461 21.08 2.20 4.23
CA SER A 461 20.83 1.69 5.58
C SER A 461 20.64 0.16 5.55
N SER A 462 21.11 -0.52 6.58
CA SER A 462 21.07 -1.98 6.73
C SER A 462 19.73 -2.52 7.27
N GLY A 463 18.81 -1.66 7.73
CA GLY A 463 17.54 -2.06 8.34
C GLY A 463 16.29 -1.45 7.69
N GLN A 464 15.26 -2.26 7.44
CA GLN A 464 13.97 -1.79 6.89
C GLN A 464 13.22 -0.82 7.83
N SER A 465 13.35 -1.02 9.14
CA SER A 465 12.73 -0.17 10.17
C SER A 465 13.51 1.11 10.46
N ALA A 466 14.66 1.32 9.82
CA ALA A 466 15.40 2.56 9.96
C ALA A 466 14.59 3.73 9.40
N GLN A 467 14.75 4.90 10.03
CA GLN A 467 14.26 6.17 9.50
C GLN A 467 14.79 6.40 8.08
N LEU A 468 14.17 7.31 7.33
CA LEU A 468 14.58 7.61 5.96
C LEU A 468 16.08 7.95 5.88
N LEU A 469 16.57 8.71 6.85
CA LEU A 469 17.98 9.03 7.05
C LEU A 469 18.44 8.46 8.40
N SER A 470 19.53 7.69 8.41
CA SER A 470 20.07 7.09 9.64
C SER A 470 21.60 7.23 9.72
N HIS A 471 22.13 7.21 10.94
CA HIS A 471 23.56 7.05 11.21
C HIS A 471 23.82 5.64 11.74
N GLU A 472 24.77 4.91 11.14
CA GLU A 472 25.11 3.55 11.58
C GLU A 472 26.35 3.55 12.50
N PRO A 473 26.36 2.69 13.53
CA PRO A 473 27.50 2.55 14.44
C PRO A 473 28.73 2.06 13.66
N GLY A 474 29.75 2.93 13.54
CA GLY A 474 30.97 2.68 12.77
C GLY A 474 31.18 3.64 11.60
N ASP A 475 30.14 4.37 11.19
CA ASP A 475 30.27 5.44 10.20
C ASP A 475 30.92 6.69 10.81
N PRO A 476 31.73 7.45 10.03
CA PRO A 476 32.22 8.75 10.45
C PRO A 476 31.07 9.70 10.85
N PRO A 477 31.27 10.63 11.80
CA PRO A 477 30.19 11.49 12.32
C PRO A 477 29.40 12.28 11.27
N CYS A 478 30.03 12.63 10.14
CA CYS A 478 29.40 13.40 9.05
C CYS A 478 28.73 12.53 7.97
N VAL A 479 28.83 11.20 8.07
CA VAL A 479 28.24 10.28 7.09
C VAL A 479 26.82 9.95 7.54
N ARG A 480 25.90 9.90 6.58
CA ARG A 480 24.52 9.47 6.78
C ARG A 480 24.21 8.41 5.72
N ARG A 481 23.26 7.54 6.04
CA ARG A 481 22.78 6.47 5.17
C ARG A 481 21.31 6.66 4.88
N LEU A 482 20.92 6.39 3.64
CA LEU A 482 19.54 6.50 3.17
C LEU A 482 18.86 5.13 3.17
N ASN A 483 17.66 5.03 3.72
CA ASN A 483 16.81 3.86 3.56
C ASN A 483 16.14 3.89 2.18
N PHE A 484 16.87 3.42 1.17
CA PHE A 484 16.44 3.44 -0.24
C PHE A 484 15.16 2.63 -0.49
N VAL A 485 15.00 1.49 0.19
CA VAL A 485 13.79 0.66 0.12
C VAL A 485 12.58 1.48 0.61
N ARG A 486 12.68 2.09 1.80
CA ARG A 486 11.61 2.92 2.36
C ARG A 486 11.29 4.12 1.47
N LEU A 487 12.31 4.77 0.89
CA LEU A 487 12.11 5.87 -0.06
C LEU A 487 11.23 5.44 -1.24
N LEU A 488 11.54 4.31 -1.88
CA LEU A 488 10.77 3.79 -3.00
C LEU A 488 9.35 3.40 -2.57
N MET A 489 9.20 2.68 -1.46
CA MET A 489 7.88 2.29 -0.96
C MET A 489 6.98 3.50 -0.64
N LEU A 490 7.54 4.54 -0.01
CA LEU A 490 6.80 5.77 0.28
C LEU A 490 6.39 6.51 -1.01
N TYR A 491 7.23 6.47 -2.04
CA TYR A 491 6.92 7.10 -3.32
C TYR A 491 5.85 6.33 -4.10
N THR A 492 5.98 5.01 -4.20
CA THR A 492 5.03 4.16 -4.95
C THR A 492 3.66 4.10 -4.28
N ARG A 493 3.58 4.26 -2.96
CA ARG A 493 2.32 4.26 -2.20
C ARG A 493 1.28 5.26 -2.72
N LYS A 494 1.73 6.37 -3.34
CA LYS A 494 0.85 7.37 -3.97
C LYS A 494 0.03 6.78 -5.13
N PHE A 495 0.59 5.83 -5.89
CA PHE A 495 0.04 5.38 -7.17
C PHE A 495 -0.01 3.85 -7.34
N GLU A 496 0.34 3.06 -6.33
CA GLU A 496 0.34 1.58 -6.42
C GLU A 496 -1.05 0.99 -6.70
N SER A 497 -2.12 1.67 -6.28
CA SER A 497 -3.51 1.28 -6.52
C SER A 497 -4.04 1.73 -7.88
N THR A 498 -3.54 2.83 -8.42
CA THR A 498 -4.01 3.43 -9.70
C THR A 498 -3.15 3.00 -10.88
N ASP A 499 -1.83 2.93 -10.71
CA ASP A 499 -0.80 2.68 -11.72
C ASP A 499 0.17 1.56 -11.27
N PRO A 500 -0.31 0.31 -11.08
CA PRO A 500 0.51 -0.79 -10.58
C PRO A 500 1.63 -1.22 -11.53
N ARG A 501 1.51 -0.96 -12.84
CA ARG A 501 2.54 -1.31 -13.84
C ARG A 501 3.78 -0.45 -13.67
N GLU A 502 3.55 0.82 -13.37
CA GLU A 502 4.55 1.85 -13.13
C GLU A 502 5.24 1.57 -11.80
N ALA A 503 4.48 1.24 -10.73
CA ALA A 503 5.05 0.88 -9.43
C ALA A 503 6.00 -0.32 -9.52
N LEU A 504 5.65 -1.32 -10.33
CA LEU A 504 6.50 -2.49 -10.57
C LEU A 504 7.86 -2.12 -11.20
N GLN A 505 7.92 -1.07 -12.04
CA GLN A 505 9.18 -0.59 -12.63
C GLN A 505 10.14 -0.05 -11.55
N TYR A 506 9.61 0.62 -10.54
CA TYR A 506 10.41 1.14 -9.42
C TYR A 506 10.88 0.01 -8.51
N PHE A 507 10.03 -0.98 -8.22
CA PHE A 507 10.43 -2.13 -7.41
C PHE A 507 11.52 -2.97 -8.07
N TYR A 508 11.64 -2.97 -9.40
CA TYR A 508 12.70 -3.71 -10.10
C TYR A 508 14.13 -3.26 -9.75
N PHE A 509 14.31 -2.02 -9.25
CA PHE A 509 15.61 -1.58 -8.70
C PHE A 509 16.00 -2.34 -7.42
N LEU A 510 15.04 -2.96 -6.73
CA LEU A 510 15.27 -3.71 -5.49
C LEU A 510 15.56 -5.21 -5.73
N ARG A 511 15.76 -5.64 -6.99
CA ARG A 511 15.96 -7.05 -7.36
C ARG A 511 17.18 -7.72 -6.72
N ASP A 512 18.21 -6.94 -6.40
CA ASP A 512 19.45 -7.43 -5.77
C ASP A 512 19.48 -7.16 -4.26
N GLU A 513 18.48 -6.46 -3.72
CA GLU A 513 18.39 -6.11 -2.31
C GLU A 513 17.71 -7.22 -1.51
N LYS A 514 18.23 -7.46 -0.31
CA LYS A 514 17.70 -8.45 0.62
C LYS A 514 17.35 -7.80 1.95
N ASP A 515 16.37 -8.35 2.63
CA ASP A 515 16.03 -7.95 3.98
C ASP A 515 16.99 -8.53 5.03
N SER A 516 16.74 -8.19 6.29
CA SER A 516 17.50 -8.72 7.44
C SER A 516 17.37 -10.23 7.62
N GLN A 517 16.36 -10.86 7.00
CA GLN A 517 16.13 -12.30 6.98
C GLN A 517 16.67 -12.98 5.71
N GLY A 518 17.25 -12.21 4.78
CA GLY A 518 17.75 -12.68 3.49
C GLY A 518 16.68 -12.84 2.40
N GLU A 519 15.42 -12.47 2.63
CA GLU A 519 14.37 -12.42 1.61
C GLU A 519 14.62 -11.29 0.60
N ASN A 520 14.33 -11.55 -0.67
CA ASN A 520 14.50 -10.56 -1.72
C ASN A 520 13.42 -9.45 -1.61
N MET A 521 13.85 -8.19 -1.55
CA MET A 521 12.96 -7.04 -1.40
C MET A 521 12.00 -6.87 -2.57
N PHE A 522 12.43 -7.16 -3.79
CA PHE A 522 11.56 -7.13 -4.97
C PHE A 522 10.38 -8.10 -4.80
N LEU A 523 10.63 -9.32 -4.32
CA LEU A 523 9.56 -10.31 -4.10
C LEU A 523 8.54 -9.83 -3.07
N ARG A 524 9.03 -9.22 -1.98
CA ARG A 524 8.17 -8.68 -0.92
C ARG A 524 7.31 -7.53 -1.44
N CYS A 525 7.91 -6.51 -2.07
CA CYS A 525 7.18 -5.35 -2.58
C CYS A 525 6.18 -5.76 -3.67
N VAL A 526 6.52 -6.69 -4.56
CA VAL A 526 5.57 -7.21 -5.56
C VAL A 526 4.42 -7.98 -4.90
N SER A 527 4.70 -8.74 -3.84
CA SER A 527 3.63 -9.45 -3.11
C SER A 527 2.66 -8.49 -2.42
N GLU A 528 3.14 -7.39 -1.85
CA GLU A 528 2.30 -6.36 -1.26
C GLU A 528 1.50 -5.62 -2.34
N LEU A 529 2.15 -5.20 -3.44
CA LEU A 529 1.55 -4.51 -4.59
C LEU A 529 0.38 -5.28 -5.22
N VAL A 530 0.57 -6.58 -5.51
CA VAL A 530 -0.46 -7.40 -6.17
C VAL A 530 -1.70 -7.53 -5.27
N ILE A 531 -1.48 -7.65 -3.96
CA ILE A 531 -2.57 -7.82 -2.99
C ILE A 531 -3.35 -6.52 -2.79
N GLU A 532 -2.66 -5.37 -2.77
CA GLU A 532 -3.27 -4.05 -2.57
C GLU A 532 -3.99 -3.56 -3.83
N SER A 533 -3.38 -3.73 -5.01
CA SER A 533 -4.00 -3.36 -6.28
C SER A 533 -5.15 -4.30 -6.68
N ARG A 534 -5.13 -5.56 -6.22
CA ARG A 534 -6.04 -6.65 -6.64
C ARG A 534 -5.99 -6.97 -8.15
N GLU A 535 -4.95 -6.51 -8.85
CA GLU A 535 -4.75 -6.70 -10.29
C GLU A 535 -3.91 -7.96 -10.58
N PHE A 536 -4.35 -9.13 -10.06
CA PHE A 536 -3.63 -10.40 -10.14
C PHE A 536 -3.35 -10.83 -11.60
N ASP A 537 -4.39 -10.83 -12.43
CA ASP A 537 -4.31 -11.29 -13.83
C ASP A 537 -3.38 -10.42 -14.68
N MET A 538 -3.35 -9.11 -14.40
CA MET A 538 -2.51 -8.17 -15.13
C MET A 538 -1.03 -8.36 -14.77
N ILE A 539 -0.73 -8.44 -13.47
CA ILE A 539 0.66 -8.47 -12.99
C ILE A 539 1.25 -9.87 -13.16
N LEU A 540 0.53 -10.89 -12.66
CA LEU A 540 1.00 -12.27 -12.61
C LEU A 540 0.52 -13.11 -13.80
N GLY A 541 -0.38 -12.62 -14.64
CA GLY A 541 -0.92 -13.40 -15.77
C GLY A 541 -2.11 -14.27 -15.37
N LYS A 542 -2.76 -14.85 -16.38
CA LYS A 542 -3.97 -15.68 -16.21
C LYS A 542 -3.81 -17.06 -16.83
N LEU A 543 -4.51 -18.05 -16.31
CA LEU A 543 -4.64 -19.36 -16.97
C LEU A 543 -5.72 -19.30 -18.05
N GLU A 544 -5.40 -19.83 -19.22
CA GLU A 544 -6.37 -20.08 -20.29
C GLU A 544 -7.02 -21.46 -20.10
N ASN A 545 -8.09 -21.74 -20.84
CA ASN A 545 -8.88 -22.98 -20.69
C ASN A 545 -8.09 -24.26 -21.01
N ASP A 546 -7.01 -24.16 -21.80
CA ASP A 546 -6.10 -25.26 -22.10
C ASP A 546 -5.09 -25.54 -20.96
N GLY A 547 -5.10 -24.72 -19.90
CA GLY A 547 -4.14 -24.75 -18.80
C GLY A 547 -2.78 -24.15 -19.15
N SER A 548 -2.66 -23.48 -20.31
CA SER A 548 -1.53 -22.61 -20.60
C SER A 548 -1.67 -21.30 -19.83
N ARG A 549 -0.54 -20.69 -19.47
CA ARG A 549 -0.51 -19.40 -18.78
C ARG A 549 -0.29 -18.28 -19.79
N LYS A 550 -1.22 -17.34 -19.87
CA LYS A 550 -1.00 -16.05 -20.52
C LYS A 550 -0.06 -15.21 -19.64
N PRO A 551 1.08 -14.73 -20.17
CA PRO A 551 2.05 -13.97 -19.37
C PRO A 551 1.47 -12.64 -18.91
N GLY A 552 1.83 -12.25 -17.69
CA GLY A 552 1.55 -10.94 -17.10
C GLY A 552 2.71 -9.96 -17.32
N VAL A 553 2.63 -8.81 -16.66
CA VAL A 553 3.70 -7.79 -16.73
C VAL A 553 4.99 -8.31 -16.07
N ILE A 554 4.89 -9.14 -15.02
CA ILE A 554 6.04 -9.65 -14.28
C ILE A 554 6.98 -10.53 -15.13
N ASP A 555 6.44 -11.20 -16.15
CA ASP A 555 7.19 -12.07 -17.06
C ASP A 555 8.24 -11.31 -17.88
N LYS A 556 8.07 -9.99 -18.01
CA LYS A 556 9.10 -9.16 -18.63
C LYS A 556 10.36 -9.06 -17.78
N PHE A 557 10.24 -9.16 -16.46
CA PHE A 557 11.36 -8.89 -15.54
C PHE A 557 12.13 -10.13 -15.12
N THR A 558 11.46 -11.29 -15.09
CA THR A 558 12.06 -12.56 -14.68
C THR A 558 11.60 -13.69 -15.58
N SER A 559 12.52 -14.59 -15.91
CA SER A 559 12.20 -15.83 -16.63
C SER A 559 11.53 -16.87 -15.73
N ASP A 560 11.82 -16.87 -14.42
CA ASP A 560 11.13 -17.74 -13.46
C ASP A 560 10.20 -16.93 -12.56
N THR A 561 8.91 -17.02 -12.87
CA THR A 561 7.82 -16.32 -12.16
C THR A 561 7.22 -17.15 -11.03
N LYS A 562 7.49 -18.46 -10.97
CA LYS A 562 6.87 -19.37 -9.99
C LYS A 562 7.18 -19.02 -8.53
N PRO A 563 8.42 -18.63 -8.14
CA PRO A 563 8.71 -18.24 -6.77
C PRO A 563 7.90 -17.01 -6.34
N ILE A 564 7.72 -16.06 -7.26
CA ILE A 564 6.95 -14.83 -7.03
C ILE A 564 5.49 -15.19 -6.78
N ILE A 565 4.89 -15.97 -7.70
CA ILE A 565 3.49 -16.36 -7.62
C ILE A 565 3.21 -17.17 -6.34
N ASN A 566 4.08 -18.11 -5.97
CA ASN A 566 3.93 -18.87 -4.72
C ASN A 566 4.02 -17.97 -3.47
N LYS A 567 4.92 -16.97 -3.46
CA LYS A 567 5.00 -16.03 -2.34
C LYS A 567 3.74 -15.17 -2.25
N VAL A 568 3.23 -14.65 -3.38
CA VAL A 568 1.96 -13.88 -3.40
C VAL A 568 0.79 -14.76 -2.94
N ALA A 569 0.72 -16.01 -3.39
CA ALA A 569 -0.29 -16.98 -2.96
C ALA A 569 -0.26 -17.23 -1.45
N SER A 570 0.93 -17.40 -0.87
CA SER A 570 1.11 -17.56 0.58
C SER A 570 0.69 -16.31 1.36
N VAL A 571 1.00 -15.11 0.85
CA VAL A 571 0.55 -13.85 1.48
C VAL A 571 -0.98 -13.69 1.38
N ALA A 572 -1.59 -14.07 0.25
CA ALA A 572 -3.04 -14.08 0.08
C ALA A 572 -3.72 -15.06 1.06
N GLU A 573 -3.16 -16.26 1.22
CA GLU A 573 -3.63 -17.28 2.17
C GLU A 573 -3.58 -16.76 3.61
N ASN A 574 -2.47 -16.13 4.01
CA ASN A 574 -2.32 -15.53 5.35
C ASN A 574 -3.30 -14.38 5.62
N LYS A 575 -3.72 -13.65 4.58
CA LYS A 575 -4.75 -12.60 4.67
C LYS A 575 -6.19 -13.15 4.59
N GLY A 576 -6.37 -14.45 4.42
CA GLY A 576 -7.70 -15.09 4.32
C GLY A 576 -8.36 -15.00 2.94
N LEU A 577 -7.62 -14.59 1.90
CA LEU A 577 -8.10 -14.51 0.51
C LEU A 577 -7.95 -15.88 -0.19
N PHE A 578 -8.66 -16.90 0.31
CA PHE A 578 -8.47 -18.30 -0.12
C PHE A 578 -8.78 -18.56 -1.59
N GLU A 579 -9.79 -17.89 -2.17
CA GLU A 579 -10.15 -18.07 -3.59
C GLU A 579 -9.03 -17.58 -4.52
N GLU A 580 -8.49 -16.40 -4.25
CA GLU A 580 -7.38 -15.85 -5.02
C GLU A 580 -6.10 -16.66 -4.78
N ALA A 581 -5.84 -17.09 -3.54
CA ALA A 581 -4.73 -17.97 -3.24
C ALA A 581 -4.80 -19.29 -4.04
N ALA A 582 -6.00 -19.89 -4.18
CA ALA A 582 -6.19 -21.09 -5.00
C ALA A 582 -5.89 -20.85 -6.48
N LYS A 583 -6.36 -19.73 -7.07
CA LYS A 583 -6.04 -19.35 -8.46
C LYS A 583 -4.54 -19.12 -8.65
N LEU A 584 -3.87 -18.49 -7.68
CA LEU A 584 -2.44 -18.22 -7.75
C LEU A 584 -1.60 -19.50 -7.61
N TYR A 585 -1.98 -20.42 -6.73
CA TYR A 585 -1.31 -21.72 -6.65
C TYR A 585 -1.54 -22.56 -7.92
N ASP A 586 -2.71 -22.45 -8.57
CA ASP A 586 -2.98 -23.09 -9.87
C ASP A 586 -2.05 -22.51 -10.94
N LEU A 587 -1.90 -21.18 -10.96
CA LEU A 587 -0.96 -20.48 -11.84
C LEU A 587 0.51 -20.90 -11.62
N ALA A 588 0.89 -21.18 -10.36
CA ALA A 588 2.21 -21.68 -9.99
C ALA A 588 2.39 -23.20 -10.23
N LYS A 589 1.34 -23.90 -10.69
CA LYS A 589 1.28 -25.36 -10.88
C LYS A 589 1.49 -26.17 -9.60
N ASN A 590 1.02 -25.65 -8.46
CA ASN A 590 1.08 -26.31 -7.16
C ASN A 590 -0.25 -27.01 -6.84
N ALA A 591 -0.48 -28.17 -7.43
CA ALA A 591 -1.76 -28.88 -7.35
C ALA A 591 -2.17 -29.25 -5.92
N ASP A 592 -1.21 -29.60 -5.05
CA ASP A 592 -1.48 -29.97 -3.66
C ASP A 592 -2.14 -28.83 -2.89
N LYS A 593 -1.58 -27.62 -3.01
CA LYS A 593 -2.12 -26.43 -2.33
C LYS A 593 -3.45 -25.97 -2.91
N VAL A 594 -3.64 -26.10 -4.23
CA VAL A 594 -4.92 -25.79 -4.87
C VAL A 594 -6.03 -26.66 -4.30
N LEU A 595 -5.85 -27.99 -4.30
CA LEU A 595 -6.88 -28.90 -3.81
C LEU A 595 -7.10 -28.77 -2.29
N GLU A 596 -6.04 -28.51 -1.51
CA GLU A 596 -6.17 -28.24 -0.06
C GLU A 596 -7.07 -27.01 0.21
N LEU A 597 -6.84 -25.91 -0.49
CA LEU A 597 -7.64 -24.69 -0.34
C LEU A 597 -9.06 -24.88 -0.90
N MET A 598 -9.21 -25.58 -2.01
CA MET A 598 -10.53 -25.91 -2.55
C MET A 598 -11.34 -26.78 -1.60
N ASN A 599 -10.73 -27.75 -0.93
CA ASN A 599 -11.40 -28.57 0.09
C ASN A 599 -11.92 -27.70 1.24
N LYS A 600 -11.09 -26.76 1.73
CA LYS A 600 -11.49 -25.79 2.77
C LYS A 600 -12.62 -24.86 2.32
N LEU A 601 -12.60 -24.41 1.06
CA LEU A 601 -13.62 -23.53 0.48
C LEU A 601 -14.94 -24.24 0.20
N LEU A 602 -14.90 -25.47 -0.31
CA LEU A 602 -16.09 -26.24 -0.68
C LEU A 602 -16.80 -26.79 0.55
N SER A 603 -16.05 -27.26 1.55
CA SER A 603 -16.58 -27.89 2.76
C SER A 603 -17.77 -27.15 3.40
N PRO A 604 -17.70 -25.85 3.74
CA PRO A 604 -18.82 -25.14 4.37
C PRO A 604 -20.01 -24.88 3.43
N VAL A 605 -19.83 -25.05 2.13
CA VAL A 605 -20.80 -24.65 1.10
C VAL A 605 -21.57 -25.84 0.54
N VAL A 606 -21.05 -27.07 0.71
CA VAL A 606 -21.68 -28.32 0.25
C VAL A 606 -23.18 -28.43 0.62
N PRO A 607 -23.60 -28.22 1.88
CA PRO A 607 -24.98 -28.46 2.30
C PRO A 607 -25.95 -27.33 1.89
N GLN A 608 -25.45 -26.19 1.41
CA GLN A 608 -26.26 -25.02 1.12
C GLN A 608 -27.11 -25.22 -0.15
N ILE A 609 -28.25 -24.53 -0.22
CA ILE A 609 -29.13 -24.57 -1.41
C ILE A 609 -28.45 -23.81 -2.56
N SER A 610 -28.38 -24.44 -3.74
CA SER A 610 -27.85 -23.82 -4.95
C SER A 610 -28.85 -22.80 -5.50
N ALA A 611 -28.56 -21.51 -5.34
CA ALA A 611 -29.28 -20.42 -6.00
C ALA A 611 -28.44 -19.83 -7.14
N PRO A 612 -29.06 -19.29 -8.21
CA PRO A 612 -28.33 -18.64 -9.29
C PRO A 612 -27.48 -17.47 -8.74
N GLN A 613 -26.20 -17.43 -9.13
CA GLN A 613 -25.16 -16.50 -8.63
C GLN A 613 -24.79 -16.68 -7.15
N SER A 614 -25.20 -17.78 -6.51
CA SER A 614 -24.78 -18.08 -5.15
C SER A 614 -23.27 -18.33 -5.06
N ASN A 615 -22.71 -18.12 -3.86
CA ASN A 615 -21.32 -18.45 -3.60
C ASN A 615 -21.02 -19.95 -3.87
N LYS A 616 -22.01 -20.82 -3.61
CA LYS A 616 -21.97 -22.25 -3.96
C LYS A 616 -21.77 -22.49 -5.43
N GLU A 617 -22.56 -21.85 -6.28
CA GLU A 617 -22.46 -22.04 -7.73
C GLU A 617 -21.09 -21.57 -8.25
N ARG A 618 -20.61 -20.42 -7.78
CA ARG A 618 -19.30 -19.88 -8.16
C ARG A 618 -18.14 -20.81 -7.78
N LEU A 619 -18.12 -21.29 -6.54
CA LEU A 619 -17.09 -22.22 -6.05
C LEU A 619 -17.19 -23.60 -6.71
N LYS A 620 -18.41 -24.09 -6.95
CA LYS A 620 -18.67 -25.33 -7.69
C LYS A 620 -18.12 -25.23 -9.12
N ASN A 621 -18.42 -24.15 -9.84
CA ASN A 621 -17.95 -23.95 -11.21
C ASN A 621 -16.41 -23.87 -11.25
N MET A 622 -15.80 -23.20 -10.27
CA MET A 622 -14.34 -23.16 -10.14
C MET A 622 -13.75 -24.56 -9.88
N ALA A 623 -14.34 -25.32 -8.96
CA ALA A 623 -13.91 -26.68 -8.65
C ALA A 623 -14.05 -27.64 -9.84
N LEU A 624 -15.17 -27.60 -10.56
CA LEU A 624 -15.39 -28.39 -11.77
C LEU A 624 -14.37 -28.06 -12.86
N SER A 625 -14.11 -26.77 -13.08
CA SER A 625 -13.10 -26.33 -14.04
C SER A 625 -11.70 -26.85 -13.71
N ILE A 626 -11.32 -26.84 -12.43
CA ILE A 626 -10.03 -27.40 -11.96
C ILE A 626 -10.01 -28.92 -12.14
N ALA A 627 -11.08 -29.62 -11.75
CA ALA A 627 -11.20 -31.07 -11.84
C ALA A 627 -11.08 -31.57 -13.29
N GLU A 628 -11.79 -30.93 -14.22
CA GLU A 628 -11.75 -31.27 -15.64
C GLU A 628 -10.34 -31.07 -16.21
N ARG A 629 -9.69 -29.95 -15.89
CA ARG A 629 -8.31 -29.68 -16.34
C ARG A 629 -7.31 -30.69 -15.77
N TYR A 630 -7.35 -30.96 -14.47
CA TYR A 630 -6.39 -31.86 -13.82
C TYR A 630 -6.55 -33.29 -14.33
N ARG A 631 -7.80 -33.74 -14.54
CA ARG A 631 -8.08 -35.04 -15.15
C ARG A 631 -7.61 -35.13 -16.59
N ALA A 632 -7.80 -34.08 -17.40
CA ALA A 632 -7.35 -34.05 -18.79
C ALA A 632 -5.82 -34.05 -18.92
N GLN A 633 -5.12 -33.37 -18.00
CA GLN A 633 -3.66 -33.25 -18.01
C GLN A 633 -2.95 -34.37 -17.22
N GLY A 634 -3.69 -35.23 -16.52
CA GLY A 634 -3.12 -36.28 -15.67
C GLY A 634 -2.39 -35.76 -14.44
N ILE A 635 -2.76 -34.57 -13.95
CA ILE A 635 -2.18 -33.96 -12.75
C ILE A 635 -2.86 -34.58 -11.53
N SER A 636 -2.09 -35.20 -10.65
CA SER A 636 -2.56 -35.74 -9.37
C SER A 636 -1.84 -35.05 -8.23
N ALA A 637 -2.60 -34.59 -7.26
CA ALA A 637 -2.08 -34.18 -5.96
C ALA A 637 -1.83 -35.42 -5.08
N ASN A 638 -1.48 -35.17 -3.81
CA ASN A 638 -1.51 -36.18 -2.76
C ASN A 638 -2.86 -36.91 -2.78
N LYS A 639 -2.80 -38.25 -2.86
CA LYS A 639 -3.95 -39.16 -2.95
C LYS A 639 -5.03 -38.88 -1.92
N PHE A 640 -4.65 -38.47 -0.70
CA PHE A 640 -5.61 -38.12 0.35
C PHE A 640 -6.40 -36.85 0.00
N VAL A 641 -5.71 -35.76 -0.35
CA VAL A 641 -6.31 -34.46 -0.69
C VAL A 641 -7.17 -34.58 -1.95
N ASP A 642 -6.67 -35.32 -2.93
CA ASP A 642 -7.36 -35.63 -4.20
C ASP A 642 -8.66 -36.41 -3.94
N SER A 643 -8.61 -37.46 -3.12
CA SER A 643 -9.80 -38.24 -2.75
C SER A 643 -10.85 -37.42 -2.00
N THR A 644 -10.43 -36.53 -1.09
CA THR A 644 -11.33 -35.61 -0.39
C THR A 644 -12.01 -34.65 -1.36
N PHE A 645 -11.27 -34.11 -2.33
CA PHE A 645 -11.78 -33.15 -3.29
C PHE A 645 -12.88 -33.73 -4.18
N TYR A 646 -12.64 -34.91 -4.77
CA TYR A 646 -13.66 -35.58 -5.59
C TYR A 646 -14.87 -36.02 -4.77
N LEU A 647 -14.65 -36.45 -3.52
CA LEU A 647 -15.76 -36.79 -2.63
C LEU A 647 -16.63 -35.57 -2.29
N LEU A 648 -16.03 -34.39 -2.09
CA LEU A 648 -16.77 -33.14 -1.88
C LEU A 648 -17.56 -32.73 -3.13
N LEU A 649 -17.01 -32.92 -4.33
CA LEU A 649 -17.73 -32.69 -5.60
C LEU A 649 -18.93 -33.63 -5.77
N ASP A 650 -18.76 -34.91 -5.44
CA ASP A 650 -19.86 -35.89 -5.47
C ASP A 650 -20.93 -35.53 -4.42
N LEU A 651 -20.53 -35.06 -3.24
CA LEU A 651 -21.45 -34.57 -2.21
C LEU A 651 -22.22 -33.32 -2.66
N ILE A 652 -21.59 -32.38 -3.37
CA ILE A 652 -22.28 -31.24 -3.97
C ILE A 652 -23.35 -31.73 -4.95
N THR A 653 -23.02 -32.72 -5.78
CA THR A 653 -23.97 -33.32 -6.73
C THR A 653 -25.13 -34.00 -6.00
N PHE A 654 -24.86 -34.71 -4.91
CA PHE A 654 -25.88 -35.30 -4.03
C PHE A 654 -26.83 -34.24 -3.47
N PHE A 655 -26.30 -33.16 -2.87
CA PHE A 655 -27.14 -32.11 -2.30
C PHE A 655 -27.91 -31.35 -3.38
N ASP A 656 -27.36 -31.14 -4.57
CA ASP A 656 -28.08 -30.48 -5.66
C ASP A 656 -29.28 -31.30 -6.14
N GLU A 657 -29.14 -32.63 -6.29
CA GLU A 657 -30.25 -33.53 -6.62
C GLU A 657 -31.28 -33.62 -5.48
N TYR A 658 -30.82 -33.61 -4.22
CA TYR A 658 -31.68 -33.58 -3.03
C TYR A 658 -32.55 -32.31 -3.00
N HIS A 659 -31.94 -31.12 -3.14
CA HIS A 659 -32.67 -29.85 -3.13
C HIS A 659 -33.57 -29.67 -4.36
N SER A 660 -33.22 -30.29 -5.49
CA SER A 660 -34.07 -30.31 -6.70
C SER A 660 -35.28 -31.25 -6.59
N GLY A 661 -35.39 -32.02 -5.50
CA GLY A 661 -36.49 -32.97 -5.27
C GLY A 661 -36.35 -34.31 -6.02
N HIS A 662 -35.20 -34.59 -6.64
CA HIS A 662 -34.91 -35.87 -7.30
C HIS A 662 -34.40 -36.92 -6.29
N ILE A 663 -35.29 -37.28 -5.38
CA ILE A 663 -35.00 -38.12 -4.20
C ILE A 663 -34.35 -39.46 -4.56
N ASP A 664 -34.82 -40.13 -5.62
CA ASP A 664 -34.31 -41.45 -6.01
C ASP A 664 -32.88 -41.37 -6.58
N ARG A 665 -32.56 -40.32 -7.34
CA ARG A 665 -31.19 -40.08 -7.83
C ARG A 665 -30.25 -39.71 -6.69
N ALA A 666 -30.71 -38.87 -5.76
CA ALA A 666 -29.94 -38.53 -4.57
C ALA A 666 -29.63 -39.78 -3.73
N PHE A 667 -30.59 -40.70 -3.59
CA PHE A 667 -30.39 -41.97 -2.90
C PHE A 667 -29.34 -42.87 -3.60
N ASP A 668 -29.39 -42.98 -4.93
CA ASP A 668 -28.41 -43.74 -5.70
C ASP A 668 -26.99 -43.19 -5.55
N ILE A 669 -26.84 -41.87 -5.46
CA ILE A 669 -25.54 -41.22 -5.27
C ILE A 669 -24.99 -41.52 -3.88
N ILE A 670 -25.80 -41.39 -2.82
CA ILE A 670 -25.31 -41.64 -1.45
C ILE A 670 -24.96 -43.12 -1.21
N ASP A 671 -25.70 -44.06 -1.83
CA ASP A 671 -25.38 -45.49 -1.80
C ASP A 671 -24.01 -45.78 -2.46
N ARG A 672 -23.74 -45.14 -3.62
CA ARG A 672 -22.44 -45.26 -4.30
C ARG A 672 -21.29 -44.64 -3.52
N LEU A 673 -21.53 -43.50 -2.87
CA LEU A 673 -20.52 -42.79 -2.09
C LEU A 673 -20.05 -43.58 -0.88
N LYS A 674 -20.87 -44.54 -0.40
CA LYS A 674 -20.49 -45.44 0.71
C LYS A 674 -20.03 -44.67 1.96
N LEU A 675 -20.58 -43.46 2.16
CA LEU A 675 -20.25 -42.59 3.28
C LEU A 675 -21.02 -42.96 4.55
N VAL A 676 -22.28 -43.37 4.38
CA VAL A 676 -23.19 -43.73 5.48
C VAL A 676 -23.62 -45.20 5.34
N PRO A 677 -23.85 -45.92 6.45
CA PRO A 677 -24.33 -47.29 6.39
C PRO A 677 -25.82 -47.34 6.05
N LEU A 678 -26.15 -48.08 5.00
CA LEU A 678 -27.55 -48.42 4.67
C LEU A 678 -27.96 -49.80 5.20
N ASN A 679 -27.00 -50.62 5.64
CA ASN A 679 -27.26 -51.92 6.25
C ASN A 679 -26.66 -51.99 7.66
N GLN A 680 -27.34 -52.69 8.58
CA GLN A 680 -26.89 -52.82 9.98
C GLN A 680 -25.49 -53.45 10.10
N GLU A 681 -25.17 -54.41 9.23
CA GLU A 681 -23.87 -55.10 9.19
C GLU A 681 -22.71 -54.18 8.78
N SER A 682 -23.00 -53.11 8.02
CA SER A 682 -21.99 -52.17 7.54
C SER A 682 -21.67 -51.04 8.52
N VAL A 683 -22.38 -50.95 9.65
CA VAL A 683 -22.26 -49.84 10.61
C VAL A 683 -20.85 -49.79 11.20
N GLU A 684 -20.33 -50.90 11.72
CA GLU A 684 -19.00 -50.94 12.34
C GLU A 684 -17.87 -50.61 11.36
N GLU A 685 -17.96 -51.14 10.12
CA GLU A 685 -17.01 -50.85 9.04
C GLU A 685 -16.99 -49.35 8.72
N ARG A 686 -18.17 -48.72 8.64
CA ARG A 686 -18.29 -47.29 8.35
C ARG A 686 -17.80 -46.43 9.52
N VAL A 687 -18.01 -46.84 10.77
CA VAL A 687 -17.47 -46.14 11.96
C VAL A 687 -15.94 -46.21 11.97
N ALA A 688 -15.36 -47.35 11.58
CA ALA A 688 -13.91 -47.47 11.43
C ALA A 688 -13.38 -46.57 10.30
N ALA A 689 -14.07 -46.54 9.14
CA ALA A 689 -13.73 -45.67 8.02
C ALA A 689 -13.84 -44.18 8.37
N PHE A 690 -14.80 -43.80 9.23
CA PHE A 690 -15.01 -42.40 9.66
C PHE A 690 -13.76 -41.76 10.26
N ARG A 691 -12.94 -42.53 11.00
CA ARG A 691 -11.69 -42.04 11.60
C ARG A 691 -10.65 -41.63 10.56
N ASN A 692 -10.75 -42.17 9.35
CA ASN A 692 -9.82 -41.90 8.26
C ASN A 692 -10.29 -40.76 7.34
N PHE A 693 -11.50 -40.22 7.51
CA PHE A 693 -11.95 -39.07 6.72
C PHE A 693 -11.31 -37.76 7.19
N SER A 694 -11.09 -36.85 6.25
CA SER A 694 -10.58 -35.52 6.55
C SER A 694 -11.60 -34.69 7.34
N ASP A 695 -11.12 -33.64 8.02
CA ASP A 695 -11.99 -32.77 8.81
C ASP A 695 -13.11 -32.16 7.93
N GLU A 696 -12.82 -31.78 6.69
CA GLU A 696 -13.77 -31.20 5.74
C GLU A 696 -14.98 -32.11 5.47
N ILE A 697 -14.76 -33.42 5.35
CA ILE A 697 -15.84 -34.39 5.15
C ILE A 697 -16.61 -34.60 6.46
N ARG A 698 -15.89 -34.67 7.59
CA ARG A 698 -16.50 -34.89 8.92
C ARG A 698 -17.45 -33.76 9.32
N HIS A 699 -17.13 -32.52 8.98
CA HIS A 699 -18.01 -31.37 9.23
C HIS A 699 -19.35 -31.45 8.47
N ASN A 700 -19.35 -32.05 7.27
CA ASN A 700 -20.54 -32.19 6.43
C ASN A 700 -21.41 -33.39 6.79
N LEU A 701 -20.90 -34.33 7.59
CA LEU A 701 -21.58 -35.60 7.83
C LEU A 701 -22.95 -35.44 8.51
N SER A 702 -23.09 -34.48 9.43
CA SER A 702 -24.36 -34.22 10.13
C SER A 702 -25.48 -33.89 9.15
N GLU A 703 -25.22 -33.02 8.18
CA GLU A 703 -26.18 -32.64 7.14
C GLU A 703 -26.44 -33.79 6.15
N VAL A 704 -25.40 -34.57 5.81
CA VAL A 704 -25.57 -35.76 4.97
C VAL A 704 -26.49 -36.79 5.63
N LEU A 705 -26.34 -37.02 6.94
CA LEU A 705 -27.21 -37.92 7.71
C LEU A 705 -28.66 -37.41 7.72
N LEU A 706 -28.88 -36.11 7.95
CA LEU A 706 -30.21 -35.52 7.92
C LEU A 706 -30.85 -35.61 6.52
N ALA A 707 -30.11 -35.26 5.47
CA ALA A 707 -30.60 -35.36 4.10
C ALA A 707 -30.95 -36.81 3.72
N THR A 708 -30.10 -37.78 4.09
CA THR A 708 -30.36 -39.21 3.85
C THR A 708 -31.59 -39.69 4.61
N MET A 709 -31.76 -39.28 5.87
CA MET A 709 -32.95 -39.63 6.66
C MET A 709 -34.22 -39.00 6.08
N ASN A 710 -34.16 -37.75 5.61
CA ASN A 710 -35.26 -37.08 4.91
C ASN A 710 -35.65 -37.80 3.62
N ILE A 711 -34.67 -38.28 2.85
CA ILE A 711 -34.89 -39.09 1.64
C ILE A 711 -35.65 -40.36 2.00
N LEU A 712 -35.18 -41.13 2.99
CA LEU A 712 -35.81 -42.38 3.44
C LEU A 712 -37.25 -42.14 3.94
N PHE A 713 -37.46 -41.09 4.74
CA PHE A 713 -38.78 -40.72 5.23
C PHE A 713 -39.74 -40.32 4.12
N THR A 714 -39.25 -39.61 3.10
CA THR A 714 -40.08 -39.20 1.97
C THR A 714 -40.43 -40.39 1.08
N GLN A 715 -39.51 -41.33 0.86
CA GLN A 715 -39.81 -42.60 0.17
C GLN A 715 -40.84 -43.43 0.95
N PHE A 716 -40.73 -43.49 2.28
CA PHE A 716 -41.71 -44.14 3.14
C PHE A 716 -43.10 -43.48 3.05
N LYS A 717 -43.17 -42.14 3.09
CA LYS A 717 -44.43 -41.41 2.87
C LYS A 717 -45.04 -41.67 1.50
N ARG A 718 -44.22 -41.71 0.43
CA ARG A 718 -44.68 -42.05 -0.93
C ARG A 718 -45.27 -43.47 -0.99
N LEU A 719 -44.67 -44.44 -0.31
CA LEU A 719 -45.17 -45.82 -0.22
C LEU A 719 -46.50 -45.92 0.54
N LYS A 720 -46.66 -45.15 1.62
CA LYS A 720 -47.89 -45.11 2.44
C LYS A 720 -49.02 -44.28 1.80
N GLY A 721 -48.69 -43.25 1.00
CA GLY A 721 -49.63 -42.34 0.35
C GLY A 721 -50.25 -42.85 -0.95
N THR A 722 -49.68 -43.89 -1.58
CA THR A 722 -50.33 -44.59 -2.69
C THR A 722 -51.54 -45.37 -2.19
N SER A 723 -52.74 -44.82 -2.40
CA SER A 723 -54.01 -45.48 -2.06
C SER A 723 -54.16 -46.85 -2.76
N PRO A 724 -54.86 -47.84 -2.18
CA PRO A 724 -54.91 -49.24 -2.66
C PRO A 724 -55.66 -49.47 -3.99
N SER A 725 -55.94 -48.43 -4.78
CA SER A 725 -56.96 -48.45 -5.83
C SER A 725 -56.46 -48.67 -7.25
N SER A 726 -55.16 -48.94 -7.48
CA SER A 726 -54.67 -49.37 -8.80
C SER A 726 -53.89 -50.67 -8.71
N ALA A 727 -54.22 -51.58 -9.63
CA ALA A 727 -54.03 -53.01 -9.53
C ALA A 727 -52.56 -53.49 -9.55
N SER A 728 -52.36 -54.68 -8.96
CA SER A 728 -51.30 -55.65 -9.26
C SER A 728 -49.86 -55.39 -8.79
N ARG A 729 -49.65 -54.97 -7.53
CA ARG A 729 -48.37 -55.23 -6.83
C ARG A 729 -48.58 -56.21 -5.67
N PRO A 730 -47.77 -57.27 -5.52
CA PRO A 730 -47.92 -58.22 -4.42
C PRO A 730 -47.73 -57.49 -3.08
N GLN A 731 -48.70 -57.63 -2.18
CA GLN A 731 -48.70 -57.03 -0.83
C GLN A 731 -47.37 -57.24 -0.08
N ARG A 732 -46.76 -58.43 -0.25
CA ARG A 732 -45.45 -58.79 0.31
C ARG A 732 -44.30 -57.87 -0.12
N VAL A 733 -44.29 -57.40 -1.37
CA VAL A 733 -43.20 -56.54 -1.88
C VAL A 733 -43.25 -55.14 -1.24
N ILE A 734 -44.44 -54.68 -0.85
CA ILE A 734 -44.63 -53.40 -0.16
C ILE A 734 -44.21 -53.54 1.30
N GLU A 735 -44.60 -54.63 1.96
CA GLU A 735 -44.19 -54.95 3.34
C GLU A 735 -42.67 -55.15 3.46
N ASP A 736 -42.05 -55.84 2.50
CA ASP A 736 -40.60 -56.05 2.47
C ASP A 736 -39.85 -54.72 2.28
N ARG A 737 -40.35 -53.82 1.42
CA ARG A 737 -39.74 -52.50 1.22
C ARG A 737 -39.95 -51.55 2.41
N ASP A 738 -41.10 -51.62 3.09
CA ASP A 738 -41.36 -50.87 4.32
C ASP A 738 -40.39 -51.29 5.43
N SER A 739 -40.22 -52.60 5.61
CA SER A 739 -39.25 -53.19 6.53
C SER A 739 -37.82 -52.78 6.21
N GLN A 740 -37.46 -52.77 4.92
CA GLN A 740 -36.13 -52.37 4.44
C GLN A 740 -35.82 -50.89 4.73
N LEU A 741 -36.76 -49.97 4.46
CA LEU A 741 -36.57 -48.54 4.74
C LEU A 741 -36.46 -48.26 6.25
N ARG A 742 -37.27 -48.94 7.07
CA ARG A 742 -37.16 -48.85 8.54
C ARG A 742 -35.82 -49.41 9.04
N SER A 743 -35.32 -50.48 8.42
CA SER A 743 -34.00 -51.04 8.74
C SER A 743 -32.85 -50.10 8.37
N GLN A 744 -32.94 -49.43 7.21
CA GLN A 744 -31.97 -48.43 6.77
C GLN A 744 -31.93 -47.21 7.71
N ALA A 745 -33.09 -46.72 8.14
CA ALA A 745 -33.19 -45.65 9.12
C ALA A 745 -32.55 -46.01 10.47
N ARG A 746 -32.78 -47.23 10.98
CA ARG A 746 -32.14 -47.75 12.21
C ARG A 746 -30.62 -47.84 12.09
N ALA A 747 -30.11 -48.26 10.94
CA ALA A 747 -28.67 -48.34 10.69
C ALA A 747 -28.01 -46.94 10.74
N LEU A 748 -28.64 -45.92 10.16
CA LEU A 748 -28.16 -44.53 10.21
C LEU A 748 -28.12 -43.96 11.63
N ILE A 749 -29.12 -44.26 12.46
CA ILE A 749 -29.17 -43.79 13.86
C ILE A 749 -28.14 -44.49 14.72
N THR A 750 -28.01 -45.81 14.56
CA THR A 750 -26.95 -46.59 15.24
C THR A 750 -25.58 -46.00 14.90
N PHE A 751 -25.36 -45.69 13.62
CA PHE A 751 -24.13 -45.05 13.15
C PHE A 751 -23.92 -43.65 13.77
N ALA A 752 -24.92 -42.78 13.73
CA ALA A 752 -24.85 -41.44 14.33
C ALA A 752 -24.54 -41.49 15.84
N GLY A 753 -25.05 -42.49 16.57
CA GLY A 753 -24.77 -42.69 17.99
C GLY A 753 -23.39 -43.29 18.31
N MET A 754 -22.76 -44.00 17.37
CA MET A 754 -21.44 -44.62 17.56
C MET A 754 -20.27 -43.74 17.13
N ILE A 755 -20.52 -42.65 16.41
CA ILE A 755 -19.47 -41.74 15.94
C ILE A 755 -18.92 -40.89 17.11
N PRO A 756 -17.60 -40.82 17.32
CA PRO A 756 -16.98 -40.06 18.42
C PRO A 756 -16.99 -38.53 18.22
N TYR A 757 -17.55 -38.06 17.10
CA TYR A 757 -17.72 -36.65 16.79
C TYR A 757 -19.06 -36.17 17.36
N ARG A 758 -19.08 -35.08 18.13
CA ARG A 758 -20.34 -34.47 18.57
C ARG A 758 -21.06 -33.89 17.35
N THR A 759 -21.90 -34.70 16.71
CA THR A 759 -22.97 -34.17 15.86
C THR A 759 -23.79 -33.17 16.69
N SER A 760 -24.31 -32.11 16.08
CA SER A 760 -25.12 -31.14 16.82
C SER A 760 -26.27 -31.89 17.52
N GLY A 761 -26.55 -31.57 18.79
CA GLY A 761 -27.58 -32.28 19.56
C GLY A 761 -28.94 -32.30 18.86
N ASP A 762 -29.22 -31.24 18.09
CA ASP A 762 -30.40 -31.09 17.24
C ASP A 762 -30.46 -32.12 16.08
N THR A 763 -29.31 -32.50 15.52
CA THR A 763 -29.25 -33.50 14.43
C THR A 763 -29.72 -34.85 14.95
N ASN A 764 -29.18 -35.31 16.08
CA ASN A 764 -29.56 -36.60 16.65
C ASN A 764 -31.05 -36.61 17.09
N ALA A 765 -31.54 -35.51 17.67
CA ALA A 765 -32.94 -35.37 18.04
C ALA A 765 -33.89 -35.46 16.82
N ARG A 766 -33.54 -34.78 15.71
CA ARG A 766 -34.31 -34.84 14.46
C ARG A 766 -34.28 -36.23 13.82
N LEU A 767 -33.12 -36.89 13.80
CA LEU A 767 -33.00 -38.26 13.28
C LEU A 767 -33.93 -39.22 14.03
N VAL A 768 -33.92 -39.18 15.36
CA VAL A 768 -34.80 -40.00 16.22
C VAL A 768 -36.27 -39.63 16.01
N GLN A 769 -36.62 -38.35 15.93
CA GLN A 769 -38.00 -37.92 15.68
C GLN A 769 -38.54 -38.48 14.36
N MET A 770 -37.74 -38.46 13.30
CA MET A 770 -38.13 -38.99 11.99
C MET A 770 -38.28 -40.51 11.99
N GLU A 771 -37.44 -41.24 12.74
CA GLU A 771 -37.58 -42.69 12.90
C GLU A 771 -38.85 -43.06 13.67
N VAL A 772 -39.16 -42.33 14.75
CA VAL A 772 -40.40 -42.52 15.51
C VAL A 772 -41.62 -42.32 14.61
N LEU A 773 -41.58 -41.36 13.68
CA LEU A 773 -42.65 -41.17 12.68
C LEU A 773 -42.71 -42.27 11.61
N MET A 774 -41.65 -43.06 11.44
CA MET A 774 -41.61 -44.21 10.53
C MET A 774 -42.04 -45.51 11.18
N ASN A 775 -41.97 -45.63 12.52
CA ASN A 775 -42.38 -46.81 13.26
C ASN A 775 -43.90 -46.87 13.41
#